data_AF-A0A4Q6C067-F1
#
_entry.id   AF-A0A4Q6C067-F1
#
_cell.length_a   1.000
_cell.length_b   1.000
_cell.length_c   1.000
_cell.angle_alpha   90.00
_cell.angle_beta   90.00
_cell.angle_gamma   90.00
#
_symmetry.space_group_name_H-M   'P 1'
#
loop_
_entity.id
_entity.type
_entity.pdbx_description
1 polymer ?
#
loop_
_entity_poly.entity_id
_entity_poly.type
_entity_poly.pdbx_seq_one_letter_code
_entity_poly.pdbx_strand_id
1 'polypeptide(L)'
;MYVVLDRALPFIGDGLKPVQRRIIYAMSELGLNATAKPKKSARTVGDVIGKFHPHGDSACYEALVLMAQPFSYRYPLIEGQGNFGSPDDPKSFAAMRYTESKLTPIAEVLLGELGHGTVDWTPNFDGTLQEPTWMPARLPHLLLNGTTGIAVGMATDVPPHNLNEIVSACIRLLDDPEASVADLCEHVRGPDYPTTAEIITPLADLRAIYETGHGSVRARATFRKEGQNIVIDALPYQVSPSKVIEQIAAQMRAKKLPWLEDIRDESDHLNPVRVVLITRSNRVDAEQLMGHLFATTDLEKSYRVNLNIIGLDGRPQVKNLRTLLGEWLEFRTSTVTRRLNHRLEKVERRLHLLEGLLVAFLNLDEVIHIIRTEDEPRAALIARFELSEEQADYILDTRLKQLARLEEMKIRGEQDELDAERDRLVATLASKAKLKKLIKDELTADAKKFGDARRSPLIAREAAQALDEAELVASEPMTVVLSAKGWIRAAKGHDVDAAGMSYRDGDSLLAAVRGRSTQQVAFLDSEGRSYSTATHTLPSARGNGEPLTGRFSPAPGASFVALASADNDARFVLASSHGYGFVTRFENLTGRQKAGKVMLNLSAGARVLQPAHTADPKTDRIVTVTSAGHLLAFALADLPELDKGKGNKIIEIPKAKLGTERV
;
A
#
# COMPACT_ATOMS: atom_id res chain seq x y z
N MET A 1 -21.12 -2.94 -24.37
CA MET A 1 -19.76 -3.22 -24.88
C MET A 1 -18.90 -1.95 -24.93
N TYR A 2 -19.40 -0.84 -25.51
CA TYR A 2 -18.71 0.46 -25.58
C TYR A 2 -18.05 0.94 -24.28
N VAL A 3 -18.77 0.98 -23.14
CA VAL A 3 -18.20 1.43 -21.86
C VAL A 3 -17.06 0.53 -21.34
N VAL A 4 -17.08 -0.76 -21.69
CA VAL A 4 -16.08 -1.73 -21.23
C VAL A 4 -14.77 -1.57 -22.02
N LEU A 5 -14.87 -1.45 -23.34
CA LEU A 5 -13.71 -1.34 -24.24
C LEU A 5 -13.13 0.08 -24.30
N ASP A 6 -13.97 1.12 -24.26
CA ASP A 6 -13.54 2.49 -24.56
C ASP A 6 -13.30 3.38 -23.32
N ARG A 7 -13.66 2.92 -22.12
CA ARG A 7 -13.56 3.77 -20.90
C ARG A 7 -12.86 3.14 -19.71
N ALA A 8 -13.11 1.87 -19.44
CA ALA A 8 -12.79 1.31 -18.12
C ALA A 8 -11.53 0.45 -18.11
N LEU A 9 -11.40 -0.50 -19.05
CA LEU A 9 -10.31 -1.48 -19.03
C LEU A 9 -9.17 -1.05 -19.97
N PRO A 10 -7.91 -1.20 -19.55
CA PRO A 10 -6.75 -0.94 -20.40
C PRO A 10 -6.56 -2.06 -21.42
N PHE A 11 -5.91 -1.73 -22.53
CA PHE A 11 -5.38 -2.71 -23.46
C PHE A 11 -4.00 -3.22 -23.01
N ILE A 12 -3.75 -4.52 -23.17
CA ILE A 12 -2.51 -5.14 -22.71
C ILE A 12 -1.25 -4.60 -23.40
N GLY A 13 -1.34 -4.22 -24.68
CA GLY A 13 -0.17 -3.80 -25.47
C GLY A 13 0.44 -2.48 -24.99
N ASP A 14 -0.36 -1.42 -24.89
CA ASP A 14 0.11 -0.09 -24.50
C ASP A 14 -0.30 0.35 -23.09
N GLY A 15 -1.22 -0.35 -22.44
CA GLY A 15 -1.69 0.01 -21.10
C GLY A 15 -2.48 1.31 -21.00
N LEU A 16 -2.86 1.92 -22.12
CA LEU A 16 -3.55 3.21 -22.15
C LEU A 16 -5.05 3.04 -22.40
N LYS A 17 -5.84 3.90 -21.76
CA LYS A 17 -7.23 4.16 -22.14
C LYS A 17 -7.26 5.05 -23.39
N PRO A 18 -8.36 5.04 -24.18
CA PRO A 18 -8.43 5.83 -25.41
C PRO A 18 -8.14 7.33 -25.23
N VAL A 19 -8.66 7.95 -24.16
CA VAL A 19 -8.38 9.37 -23.87
C VAL A 19 -6.89 9.63 -23.61
N GLN A 20 -6.21 8.72 -22.91
CA GLN A 20 -4.77 8.84 -22.63
C GLN A 20 -3.97 8.69 -23.92
N ARG A 21 -4.30 7.69 -24.75
CA ARG A 21 -3.68 7.47 -26.07
C ARG A 21 -3.79 8.71 -26.96
N ARG A 22 -4.98 9.29 -27.04
CA ARG A 22 -5.26 10.50 -27.84
C ARG A 22 -4.50 11.72 -27.33
N ILE A 23 -4.36 11.89 -26.01
CA ILE A 23 -3.54 12.97 -25.44
C ILE A 23 -2.08 12.81 -25.86
N ILE A 24 -1.49 11.63 -25.67
CA ILE A 24 -0.09 11.38 -26.03
C ILE A 24 0.15 11.54 -27.54
N TYR A 25 -0.76 11.04 -28.37
CA TYR A 25 -0.70 11.20 -29.82
C TYR A 25 -0.79 12.66 -30.25
N ALA A 26 -1.78 13.41 -29.76
CA ALA A 26 -1.95 14.83 -30.09
C ALA A 26 -0.73 15.67 -29.64
N MET A 27 -0.14 15.36 -28.49
CA MET A 27 1.11 16.02 -28.05
C MET A 27 2.27 15.74 -29.00
N SER A 28 2.37 14.52 -29.54
CA SER A 28 3.36 14.18 -30.58
C SER A 28 3.16 15.02 -31.84
N GLU A 29 1.93 15.10 -32.35
CA GLU A 29 1.57 15.88 -33.54
C GLU A 29 1.84 17.39 -33.37
N LEU A 30 1.69 17.90 -32.14
CA LEU A 30 2.00 19.29 -31.80
C LEU A 30 3.50 19.58 -31.62
N GLY A 31 4.36 18.56 -31.80
CA GLY A 31 5.81 18.63 -31.62
C GLY A 31 6.22 18.85 -30.16
N LEU A 32 5.43 18.38 -29.19
CA LEU A 32 5.70 18.55 -27.75
C LEU A 32 6.56 17.43 -27.17
N ASN A 33 7.63 17.07 -27.86
CA ASN A 33 8.59 16.08 -27.37
C ASN A 33 9.37 16.59 -26.14
N ALA A 34 10.15 15.72 -25.50
CA ALA A 34 10.86 16.05 -24.25
C ALA A 34 11.83 17.23 -24.36
N THR A 35 12.40 17.46 -25.55
CA THR A 35 13.33 18.56 -25.85
C THR A 35 12.61 19.87 -26.20
N ALA A 36 11.31 19.83 -26.48
CA ALA A 36 10.55 21.00 -26.83
C ALA A 36 10.30 21.91 -25.62
N LYS A 37 10.04 23.19 -25.88
CA LYS A 37 9.47 24.09 -24.87
C LYS A 37 8.03 23.65 -24.57
N PRO A 38 7.64 23.57 -23.29
CA PRO A 38 6.27 23.23 -22.94
C PRO A 38 5.32 24.31 -23.47
N LYS A 39 4.10 23.90 -23.80
CA LYS A 39 3.04 24.82 -24.27
C LYS A 39 1.86 24.74 -23.31
N LYS A 40 1.01 25.77 -23.33
CA LYS A 40 -0.21 25.80 -22.52
C LYS A 40 -1.01 24.52 -22.70
N SER A 41 -1.40 23.89 -21.58
CA SER A 41 -2.19 22.65 -21.60
C SER A 41 -3.49 22.82 -22.37
N ALA A 42 -4.07 24.03 -22.36
CA ALA A 42 -5.25 24.38 -23.17
C ALA A 42 -5.06 24.10 -24.67
N ARG A 43 -3.84 24.26 -25.21
CA ARG A 43 -3.56 23.96 -26.63
C ARG A 43 -3.65 22.46 -26.90
N THR A 44 -3.06 21.64 -26.04
CA THR A 44 -3.13 20.18 -26.14
C THR A 44 -4.58 19.69 -26.01
N VAL A 45 -5.29 20.16 -24.98
CA VAL A 45 -6.69 19.78 -24.73
C VAL A 45 -7.59 20.20 -25.90
N GLY A 46 -7.41 21.42 -26.43
CA GLY A 46 -8.15 21.88 -27.60
C GLY A 46 -7.91 21.02 -28.85
N ASP A 47 -6.66 20.59 -29.09
CA ASP A 47 -6.34 19.73 -30.23
C ASP A 47 -6.93 18.32 -30.08
N VAL A 48 -6.87 17.76 -28.86
CA VAL A 48 -7.47 16.45 -28.56
C VAL A 48 -8.97 16.48 -28.78
N ILE A 49 -9.67 17.50 -28.27
CA ILE A 49 -11.13 17.59 -28.39
C ILE A 49 -11.55 17.88 -29.83
N GLY A 50 -10.84 18.78 -30.50
CA GLY A 50 -11.14 19.17 -31.87
C GLY A 50 -10.92 18.05 -32.88
N LYS A 51 -9.95 17.16 -32.66
CA LYS A 51 -9.54 16.14 -33.66
C LYS A 51 -9.89 14.70 -33.29
N PHE A 52 -9.83 14.33 -32.01
CA PHE A 52 -9.81 12.91 -31.64
C PHE A 52 -10.85 12.52 -30.58
N HIS A 53 -11.21 13.40 -29.65
CA HIS A 53 -12.03 13.07 -28.49
C HIS A 53 -13.14 14.11 -28.27
N PRO A 54 -14.29 14.01 -28.98
CA PRO A 54 -15.37 15.00 -28.94
C PRO A 54 -16.21 14.90 -27.65
N HIS A 55 -15.53 14.91 -26.50
CA HIS A 55 -16.10 14.88 -25.17
C HIS A 55 -15.53 16.05 -24.36
N GLY A 56 -16.19 16.41 -23.26
CA GLY A 56 -15.90 17.63 -22.49
C GLY A 56 -14.43 17.79 -22.10
N ASP A 57 -13.98 19.04 -22.07
CA ASP A 57 -12.60 19.45 -21.79
C ASP A 57 -12.11 19.05 -20.40
N SER A 58 -12.97 19.09 -19.38
CA SER A 58 -12.63 18.70 -18.01
C SER A 58 -12.05 17.30 -17.95
N ALA A 59 -12.69 16.31 -18.58
CA ALA A 59 -12.25 14.92 -18.52
C ALA A 59 -10.90 14.70 -19.24
N CYS A 60 -10.69 15.39 -20.37
CA CYS A 60 -9.41 15.36 -21.09
C CYS A 60 -8.29 16.00 -20.26
N TYR A 61 -8.57 17.15 -19.64
CA TYR A 61 -7.59 17.85 -18.84
C TYR A 61 -7.25 17.11 -17.53
N GLU A 62 -8.24 16.54 -16.85
CA GLU A 62 -8.04 15.67 -15.68
C GLU A 62 -7.14 14.48 -16.00
N ALA A 63 -7.35 13.81 -17.16
CA ALA A 63 -6.50 12.72 -17.60
C ALA A 63 -5.05 13.19 -17.88
N LEU A 64 -4.89 14.37 -18.49
CA LEU A 64 -3.59 14.99 -18.73
C LEU A 64 -2.87 15.30 -17.41
N VAL A 65 -3.59 15.89 -16.45
CA VAL A 65 -3.04 16.23 -15.13
C VAL A 65 -2.59 14.96 -14.40
N LEU A 66 -3.41 13.91 -14.40
CA LEU A 66 -3.06 12.65 -13.75
C LEU A 66 -1.76 12.05 -14.31
N MET A 67 -1.60 12.07 -15.64
CA MET A 67 -0.38 11.59 -16.32
C MET A 67 0.86 12.46 -16.06
N ALA A 68 0.68 13.67 -15.53
CA ALA A 68 1.75 14.60 -15.18
C ALA A 68 2.13 14.57 -13.69
N GLN A 69 1.25 14.05 -12.82
CA GLN A 69 1.47 14.04 -11.37
C GLN A 69 2.47 12.95 -10.96
N PRO A 70 3.63 13.30 -10.38
CA PRO A 70 4.67 12.34 -9.99
C PRO A 70 4.31 11.49 -8.78
N PHE A 71 3.26 11.86 -8.05
CA PHE A 71 2.70 11.10 -6.93
C PHE A 71 1.50 10.24 -7.34
N SER A 72 1.02 10.35 -8.59
CA SER A 72 -0.08 9.55 -9.15
C SER A 72 0.45 8.53 -10.17
N TYR A 73 1.39 8.94 -11.03
CA TYR A 73 2.06 8.05 -11.98
C TYR A 73 3.45 7.68 -11.47
N ARG A 74 3.80 6.39 -11.57
CA ARG A 74 5.15 5.91 -11.19
C ARG A 74 6.22 6.34 -12.19
N TYR A 75 5.85 6.42 -13.47
CA TYR A 75 6.62 6.96 -14.59
C TYR A 75 5.73 7.94 -15.37
N PRO A 76 5.68 9.22 -14.98
CA PRO A 76 4.88 10.23 -15.66
C PRO A 76 5.19 10.30 -17.16
N LEU A 77 4.15 10.32 -17.99
CA LEU A 77 4.27 10.48 -19.45
C LEU A 77 4.35 11.96 -19.87
N ILE A 78 3.91 12.84 -18.98
CA ILE A 78 3.81 14.28 -19.22
C ILE A 78 4.61 15.01 -18.14
N GLU A 79 5.40 15.98 -18.57
CA GLU A 79 6.04 16.93 -17.68
C GLU A 79 5.16 18.18 -17.63
N GLY A 80 4.64 18.48 -16.44
CA GLY A 80 3.81 19.65 -16.18
C GLY A 80 4.61 20.81 -15.58
N GLN A 81 4.37 22.03 -16.04
CA GLN A 81 4.85 23.26 -15.41
C GLN A 81 3.66 24.10 -14.93
N GLY A 82 3.71 24.52 -13.66
CA GLY A 82 2.60 25.15 -12.95
C GLY A 82 2.01 24.24 -11.86
N ASN A 83 0.87 24.63 -11.28
CA ASN A 83 0.22 23.83 -10.24
C ASN A 83 -0.60 22.68 -10.86
N PHE A 84 -0.07 21.46 -10.78
CA PHE A 84 -0.73 20.21 -11.17
C PHE A 84 -1.35 19.45 -9.99
N GLY A 85 -1.58 20.12 -8.86
CA GLY A 85 -2.06 19.52 -7.62
C GLY A 85 -0.92 19.04 -6.73
N SER A 86 -1.27 18.58 -5.54
CA SER A 86 -0.33 18.03 -4.56
C SER A 86 -0.78 16.64 -4.11
N PRO A 87 0.07 15.86 -3.41
CA PRO A 87 -0.35 14.61 -2.79
C PRO A 87 -1.52 14.78 -1.80
N ASP A 88 -1.64 15.97 -1.19
CA ASP A 88 -2.68 16.29 -0.22
C ASP A 88 -4.04 16.51 -0.87
N ASP A 89 -4.07 17.27 -1.96
CA ASP A 89 -5.25 17.43 -2.80
C ASP A 89 -4.88 17.28 -4.28
N PRO A 90 -4.88 16.03 -4.80
CA PRO A 90 -4.57 15.75 -6.20
C PRO A 90 -5.52 16.42 -7.18
N LYS A 91 -6.72 16.82 -6.76
CA LYS A 91 -7.72 17.47 -7.61
C LYS A 91 -7.64 18.99 -7.59
N SER A 92 -6.87 19.57 -6.65
CA SER A 92 -6.63 21.01 -6.57
C SER A 92 -5.50 21.45 -7.51
N PHE A 93 -5.70 21.25 -8.81
CA PHE A 93 -4.81 21.71 -9.86
C PHE A 93 -5.32 23.00 -10.52
N ALA A 94 -4.40 23.81 -11.05
CA ALA A 94 -4.76 25.04 -11.74
C ALA A 94 -5.45 24.74 -13.09
N ALA A 95 -6.27 25.67 -13.57
CA ALA A 95 -6.93 25.55 -14.86
C ALA A 95 -5.92 25.44 -16.03
N MET A 96 -6.29 24.74 -17.10
CA MET A 96 -5.45 24.46 -18.29
C MET A 96 -4.85 25.68 -19.00
N ARG A 97 -5.38 26.88 -18.72
CA ARG A 97 -4.86 28.17 -19.22
C ARG A 97 -3.61 28.65 -18.47
N TYR A 98 -3.38 28.16 -17.25
CA TYR A 98 -2.23 28.54 -16.42
C TYR A 98 -1.13 27.48 -16.44
N THR A 99 -1.47 26.21 -16.67
CA THR A 99 -0.49 25.13 -16.75
C THR A 99 0.09 24.98 -18.15
N GLU A 100 1.32 24.49 -18.20
CA GLU A 100 2.02 24.13 -19.43
C GLU A 100 2.44 22.67 -19.37
N SER A 101 2.48 21.99 -20.51
CA SER A 101 2.85 20.58 -20.59
C SER A 101 3.69 20.26 -21.82
N LYS A 102 4.55 19.25 -21.67
CA LYS A 102 5.28 18.55 -22.74
C LYS A 102 5.41 17.07 -22.39
N LEU A 103 5.79 16.23 -23.34
CA LEU A 103 6.04 14.81 -23.07
C LEU A 103 7.34 14.64 -22.28
N THR A 104 7.38 13.64 -21.39
CA THR A 104 8.63 13.22 -20.73
C THR A 104 9.48 12.35 -21.68
N PRO A 105 10.80 12.17 -21.41
CA PRO A 105 11.65 11.29 -22.23
C PRO A 105 11.12 9.86 -22.37
N ILE A 106 10.46 9.31 -21.33
CA ILE A 106 9.94 7.94 -21.37
C ILE A 106 8.74 7.78 -22.32
N ALA A 107 8.07 8.86 -22.73
CA ALA A 107 7.00 8.77 -23.73
C ALA A 107 7.49 8.27 -25.10
N GLU A 108 8.80 8.36 -25.38
CA GLU A 108 9.43 7.76 -26.56
C GLU A 108 9.20 6.24 -26.66
N VAL A 109 9.06 5.56 -25.52
CA VAL A 109 8.74 4.11 -25.44
C VAL A 109 7.43 3.79 -26.14
N LEU A 110 6.49 4.74 -26.20
CA LEU A 110 5.19 4.59 -26.84
C LEU A 110 5.17 5.13 -28.28
N LEU A 111 5.94 6.18 -28.57
CA LEU A 111 5.83 6.94 -29.82
C LEU A 111 6.94 6.66 -30.83
N GLY A 112 8.12 6.21 -30.37
CA GLY A 112 9.34 6.17 -31.18
C GLY A 112 9.28 5.26 -32.40
N GLU A 113 8.31 4.34 -32.45
CA GLU A 113 8.13 3.40 -33.56
C GLU A 113 6.85 3.64 -34.37
N LEU A 114 6.04 4.66 -34.02
CA LEU A 114 4.70 4.87 -34.59
C LEU A 114 4.70 5.03 -36.11
N GLY A 115 5.71 5.73 -36.66
CA GLY A 115 5.87 5.94 -38.10
C GLY A 115 6.46 4.76 -38.89
N HIS A 116 6.70 3.62 -38.24
CA HIS A 116 7.41 2.48 -38.82
C HIS A 116 6.48 1.30 -39.19
N GLY A 117 5.22 1.57 -39.51
CA GLY A 117 4.26 0.53 -39.94
C GLY A 117 3.84 -0.44 -38.82
N THR A 118 4.05 -0.05 -37.56
CA THR A 118 3.90 -0.92 -36.40
C THR A 118 2.49 -1.02 -35.84
N VAL A 119 1.58 -0.14 -36.29
CA VAL A 119 0.22 -0.04 -35.79
C VAL A 119 -0.78 0.09 -36.92
N ASP A 120 -2.01 -0.29 -36.62
CA ASP A 120 -3.15 -0.05 -37.50
C ASP A 120 -3.75 1.33 -37.22
N TRP A 121 -4.16 1.99 -38.28
CA TRP A 121 -4.72 3.33 -38.26
C TRP A 121 -6.21 3.25 -38.51
N THR A 122 -6.98 3.99 -37.72
CA THR A 122 -8.43 4.11 -37.87
C THR A 122 -8.81 5.57 -38.07
N PRO A 123 -9.85 5.85 -38.87
CA PRO A 123 -10.35 7.20 -38.99
C PRO A 123 -10.76 7.75 -37.62
N ASN A 124 -10.51 9.03 -37.40
CA ASN A 124 -11.03 9.74 -36.24
C ASN A 124 -12.56 9.83 -36.30
N PHE A 125 -13.17 10.47 -35.30
CA PHE A 125 -14.63 10.48 -35.13
C PHE A 125 -15.43 11.10 -36.30
N ASP A 126 -14.82 12.00 -37.09
CA ASP A 126 -15.45 12.62 -38.27
C ASP A 126 -14.88 12.12 -39.62
N GLY A 127 -13.93 11.18 -39.58
CA GLY A 127 -13.31 10.58 -40.76
C GLY A 127 -12.32 11.47 -41.53
N THR A 128 -11.96 12.65 -41.02
CA THR A 128 -11.05 13.59 -41.69
C THR A 128 -9.58 13.33 -41.41
N LEU A 129 -9.26 12.67 -40.29
CA LEU A 129 -7.91 12.36 -39.85
C LEU A 129 -7.78 10.88 -39.51
N GLN A 130 -6.55 10.41 -39.39
CA GLN A 130 -6.22 9.06 -38.89
C GLN A 130 -5.70 9.15 -37.46
N GLU A 131 -6.09 8.19 -36.62
CA GLU A 131 -5.53 7.98 -35.29
C GLU A 131 -5.05 6.52 -35.12
N PRO A 132 -4.00 6.28 -34.32
CA PRO A 132 -3.53 4.93 -34.09
C PRO A 132 -4.48 4.18 -33.16
N THR A 133 -4.81 2.94 -33.52
CA THR A 133 -5.64 2.06 -32.69
C THR A 133 -5.00 1.81 -31.32
N TRP A 134 -3.69 1.54 -31.30
CA TRP A 134 -2.85 1.30 -30.12
C TRP A 134 -1.48 1.93 -30.31
N MET A 135 -0.68 2.08 -29.25
CA MET A 135 0.71 2.53 -29.35
C MET A 135 1.70 1.35 -29.45
N PRO A 136 2.77 1.44 -30.26
CA PRO A 136 3.80 0.39 -30.36
C PRO A 136 4.74 0.40 -29.14
N ALA A 137 4.20 0.08 -27.97
CA ALA A 137 4.93 0.16 -26.71
C ALA A 137 6.16 -0.76 -26.69
N ARG A 138 7.32 -0.19 -26.36
CA ARG A 138 8.58 -0.93 -26.19
C ARG A 138 8.75 -1.53 -24.80
N LEU A 139 7.96 -1.08 -23.82
CA LEU A 139 7.91 -1.60 -22.45
C LEU A 139 6.44 -1.85 -22.04
N PRO A 140 6.17 -2.80 -21.12
CA PRO A 140 4.83 -3.15 -20.64
C PRO A 140 4.25 -2.05 -19.73
N HIS A 141 3.86 -0.94 -20.34
CA HIS A 141 3.50 0.31 -19.67
C HIS A 141 2.35 0.14 -18.66
N LEU A 142 1.43 -0.79 -18.93
CA LEU A 142 0.34 -1.13 -18.01
C LEU A 142 0.84 -1.53 -16.63
N LEU A 143 1.87 -2.39 -16.54
CA LEU A 143 2.45 -2.79 -15.27
C LEU A 143 3.31 -1.69 -14.66
N LEU A 144 3.96 -0.87 -15.50
CA LEU A 144 4.82 0.22 -15.02
C LEU A 144 4.03 1.28 -14.25
N ASN A 145 2.90 1.74 -14.80
CA ASN A 145 2.10 2.81 -14.18
C ASN A 145 0.84 2.31 -13.48
N GLY A 146 0.36 1.12 -13.82
CA GLY A 146 -0.92 0.64 -13.33
C GLY A 146 -2.10 1.41 -13.94
N THR A 147 -3.30 0.99 -13.56
CA THR A 147 -4.53 1.71 -13.88
C THR A 147 -5.64 1.27 -12.95
N THR A 148 -6.61 2.14 -12.73
CA THR A 148 -7.86 1.79 -12.05
C THR A 148 -9.04 2.13 -12.96
N GLY A 149 -10.09 1.32 -12.91
CA GLY A 149 -11.25 1.51 -13.77
C GLY A 149 -12.43 0.66 -13.33
N ILE A 150 -13.63 1.23 -13.45
CA ILE A 150 -14.89 0.54 -13.16
C ILE A 150 -15.73 0.58 -14.45
N ALA A 151 -16.13 -0.60 -14.91
CA ALA A 151 -17.02 -0.81 -16.03
C ALA A 151 -18.36 -1.40 -15.54
N VAL A 152 -19.31 -1.59 -16.44
CA VAL A 152 -20.58 -2.27 -16.12
C VAL A 152 -20.29 -3.73 -15.78
N GLY A 153 -20.40 -4.09 -14.50
CA GLY A 153 -20.20 -5.46 -13.99
C GLY A 153 -18.74 -5.91 -13.89
N MET A 154 -17.76 -5.04 -14.15
CA MET A 154 -16.34 -5.36 -14.11
C MET A 154 -15.54 -4.20 -13.53
N ALA A 155 -14.36 -4.49 -12.99
CA ALA A 155 -13.42 -3.48 -12.56
C ALA A 155 -12.00 -3.96 -12.83
N THR A 156 -11.05 -3.03 -12.77
CA THR A 156 -9.60 -3.29 -12.91
C THR A 156 -8.87 -2.41 -11.91
N ASP A 157 -7.88 -2.99 -11.24
CA ASP A 157 -7.01 -2.33 -10.28
C ASP A 157 -5.62 -2.94 -10.45
N VAL A 158 -4.86 -2.40 -11.39
CA VAL A 158 -3.48 -2.81 -11.68
C VAL A 158 -2.55 -1.87 -10.93
N PRO A 159 -1.74 -2.35 -9.97
CA PRO A 159 -0.77 -1.51 -9.29
C PRO A 159 0.47 -1.25 -10.17
N PRO A 160 1.19 -0.13 -9.97
CA PRO A 160 2.46 0.13 -10.64
C PRO A 160 3.57 -0.81 -10.16
N HIS A 161 4.59 -1.01 -10.98
CA HIS A 161 5.74 -1.88 -10.72
C HIS A 161 7.05 -1.22 -11.14
N ASN A 162 8.17 -1.74 -10.64
CA ASN A 162 9.49 -1.25 -11.00
C ASN A 162 9.87 -1.69 -12.44
N LEU A 163 10.39 -0.76 -13.24
CA LEU A 163 10.72 -0.98 -14.65
C LEU A 163 11.78 -2.06 -14.82
N ASN A 164 12.86 -1.99 -14.03
CA ASN A 164 13.96 -2.94 -14.12
C ASN A 164 13.50 -4.37 -13.75
N GLU A 165 12.65 -4.50 -12.74
CA GLU A 165 12.08 -5.78 -12.33
C GLU A 165 11.20 -6.39 -13.42
N ILE A 166 10.31 -5.58 -14.02
CA ILE A 166 9.43 -6.04 -15.09
C ILE A 166 10.23 -6.40 -16.35
N VAL A 167 11.22 -5.59 -16.75
CA VAL A 167 12.09 -5.92 -17.88
C VAL A 167 12.86 -7.21 -17.62
N SER A 168 13.41 -7.38 -16.41
CA SER A 168 14.10 -8.61 -16.04
C SER A 168 13.19 -9.83 -16.14
N ALA A 169 11.92 -9.72 -15.74
CA ALA A 169 10.93 -10.78 -15.87
C ALA A 169 10.56 -11.08 -17.33
N CYS A 170 10.40 -10.05 -18.17
CA CYS A 170 10.21 -10.22 -19.61
C CYS A 170 11.39 -10.97 -20.25
N ILE A 171 12.63 -10.61 -19.88
CA ILE A 171 13.83 -11.27 -20.39
C ILE A 171 13.88 -12.73 -19.91
N ARG A 172 13.54 -13.00 -18.64
CA ARG A 172 13.44 -14.37 -18.11
C ARG A 172 12.45 -15.20 -18.91
N LEU A 173 11.26 -14.66 -19.19
CA LEU A 173 10.21 -15.36 -19.95
C LEU A 173 10.55 -15.52 -21.43
N LEU A 174 11.30 -14.58 -22.01
CA LEU A 174 11.88 -14.77 -23.34
C LEU A 174 12.86 -15.94 -23.30
N ASP A 175 13.83 -15.93 -22.38
CA ASP A 175 14.87 -16.95 -22.25
C ASP A 175 14.28 -18.34 -22.02
N ASP A 176 13.26 -18.44 -21.17
CA ASP A 176 12.55 -19.67 -20.78
C ASP A 176 11.02 -19.47 -20.84
N PRO A 177 10.37 -19.82 -21.98
CA PRO A 177 8.92 -19.68 -22.14
C PRO A 177 8.08 -20.51 -21.17
N GLU A 178 8.66 -21.54 -20.54
CA GLU A 178 8.00 -22.40 -19.55
C GLU A 178 8.19 -21.91 -18.11
N ALA A 179 8.88 -20.79 -17.91
CA ALA A 179 9.03 -20.16 -16.61
C ALA A 179 7.68 -20.01 -15.91
N SER A 180 7.60 -20.51 -14.68
CA SER A 180 6.43 -20.44 -13.83
C SER A 180 6.25 -19.04 -13.26
N VAL A 181 5.07 -18.75 -12.69
CA VAL A 181 4.85 -17.49 -11.96
C VAL A 181 5.85 -17.33 -10.80
N ALA A 182 6.26 -18.44 -10.17
CA ALA A 182 7.26 -18.43 -9.10
C ALA A 182 8.61 -17.89 -9.60
N ASP A 183 9.07 -18.38 -10.74
CA ASP A 183 10.34 -17.95 -11.36
C ASP A 183 10.28 -16.47 -11.75
N LEU A 184 9.13 -15.99 -12.23
CA LEU A 184 8.93 -14.58 -12.54
C LEU A 184 8.94 -13.70 -11.28
N CYS A 185 8.45 -14.21 -10.15
CA CYS A 185 8.45 -13.48 -8.87
C CYS A 185 9.84 -13.35 -8.24
N GLU A 186 10.85 -14.11 -8.71
CA GLU A 186 12.25 -13.87 -8.35
C GLU A 186 12.75 -12.53 -8.89
N HIS A 187 12.15 -12.07 -10.00
CA HIS A 187 12.42 -10.78 -10.61
C HIS A 187 11.41 -9.70 -10.18
N VAL A 188 10.11 -10.02 -10.21
CA VAL A 188 9.02 -9.12 -9.81
C VAL A 188 8.68 -9.34 -8.35
N ARG A 189 9.24 -8.50 -7.48
CA ARG A 189 9.12 -8.73 -6.03
C ARG A 189 7.75 -8.35 -5.48
N GLY A 190 7.07 -7.42 -6.14
CA GLY A 190 5.83 -6.81 -5.70
C GLY A 190 5.58 -5.47 -6.42
N PRO A 191 4.44 -4.81 -6.17
CA PRO A 191 4.18 -3.46 -6.65
C PRO A 191 5.29 -2.47 -6.28
N ASP A 192 5.45 -1.42 -7.08
CA ASP A 192 6.31 -0.28 -6.78
C ASP A 192 5.55 1.04 -6.92
N TYR A 193 5.03 1.56 -5.80
CA TYR A 193 4.27 2.80 -5.77
C TYR A 193 5.18 4.05 -5.82
N PRO A 194 4.67 5.22 -6.26
CA PRO A 194 5.42 6.48 -6.25
C PRO A 194 5.55 7.10 -4.84
N THR A 195 5.87 6.28 -3.84
CA THR A 195 6.12 6.67 -2.44
C THR A 195 7.18 5.74 -1.85
N THR A 196 7.87 6.20 -0.81
CA THR A 196 8.84 5.42 -0.03
C THR A 196 8.20 4.65 1.12
N ALA A 197 6.87 4.71 1.28
CA ALA A 197 6.13 3.90 2.25
C ALA A 197 6.33 2.40 2.01
N GLU A 198 6.31 1.63 3.10
CA GLU A 198 6.56 0.19 3.10
C GLU A 198 5.34 -0.57 2.56
N ILE A 199 5.57 -1.58 1.73
CA ILE A 199 4.58 -2.62 1.48
C ILE A 199 4.82 -3.74 2.50
N ILE A 200 3.81 -4.02 3.31
CA ILE A 200 3.91 -4.93 4.45
C ILE A 200 3.29 -6.30 4.21
N THR A 201 2.66 -6.49 3.06
CA THR A 201 2.09 -7.78 2.64
C THR A 201 3.19 -8.84 2.56
N PRO A 202 3.02 -10.03 3.19
CA PRO A 202 3.96 -11.14 3.09
C PRO A 202 4.22 -11.57 1.64
N LEU A 203 5.45 -12.03 1.35
CA LEU A 203 5.84 -12.47 0.01
C LEU A 203 4.96 -13.61 -0.54
N ALA A 204 4.48 -14.51 0.32
CA ALA A 204 3.58 -15.59 -0.07
C ALA A 204 2.25 -15.05 -0.62
N ASP A 205 1.70 -14.01 0.00
CA ASP A 205 0.45 -13.37 -0.43
C ASP A 205 0.67 -12.56 -1.72
N LEU A 206 1.80 -11.85 -1.84
CA LEU A 206 2.17 -11.17 -3.09
C LEU A 206 2.27 -12.17 -4.25
N ARG A 207 2.89 -13.33 -4.02
CA ARG A 207 2.95 -14.40 -5.02
C ARG A 207 1.56 -14.93 -5.38
N ALA A 208 0.68 -15.16 -4.40
CA ALA A 208 -0.69 -15.60 -4.66
C ALA A 208 -1.48 -14.59 -5.52
N ILE A 209 -1.26 -13.29 -5.33
CA ILE A 209 -1.83 -12.24 -6.19
C ILE A 209 -1.37 -12.42 -7.63
N TYR A 210 -0.08 -12.68 -7.85
CA TYR A 210 0.47 -12.88 -9.20
C TYR A 210 0.07 -14.21 -9.84
N GLU A 211 -0.22 -15.24 -9.06
CA GLU A 211 -0.70 -16.54 -9.54
C GLU A 211 -2.18 -16.49 -9.97
N THR A 212 -3.00 -15.73 -9.23
CA THR A 212 -4.47 -15.65 -9.45
C THR A 212 -4.92 -14.43 -10.25
N GLY A 213 -4.14 -13.35 -10.24
CA GLY A 213 -4.48 -12.06 -10.85
C GLY A 213 -5.34 -11.15 -9.97
N HIS A 214 -5.63 -11.53 -8.71
CA HIS A 214 -6.42 -10.71 -7.80
C HIS A 214 -6.00 -10.85 -6.33
N GLY A 215 -6.27 -9.83 -5.52
CA GLY A 215 -6.09 -9.89 -4.07
C GLY A 215 -5.97 -8.51 -3.46
N SER A 216 -5.15 -8.37 -2.41
CA SER A 216 -4.93 -7.08 -1.75
C SER A 216 -3.50 -6.91 -1.28
N VAL A 217 -2.99 -5.69 -1.48
CA VAL A 217 -1.66 -5.26 -1.03
C VAL A 217 -1.86 -4.23 0.07
N ARG A 218 -1.11 -4.34 1.15
CA ARG A 218 -1.16 -3.41 2.27
C ARG A 218 0.13 -2.61 2.33
N ALA A 219 -0.02 -1.29 2.43
CA ALA A 219 1.12 -0.39 2.63
C ALA A 219 0.98 0.37 3.95
N ARG A 220 2.12 0.70 4.55
CA ARG A 220 2.25 1.34 5.85
C ARG A 220 3.22 2.51 5.76
N ALA A 221 2.87 3.60 6.42
CA ALA A 221 3.72 4.77 6.58
C ALA A 221 5.04 4.43 7.29
N THR A 222 6.12 5.13 6.94
CA THR A 222 7.39 5.04 7.65
C THR A 222 7.48 6.15 8.69
N PHE A 223 8.16 5.86 9.79
CA PHE A 223 8.38 6.82 10.86
C PHE A 223 9.76 6.63 11.50
N ARG A 224 10.23 7.68 12.17
CA ARG A 224 11.45 7.65 12.97
C ARG A 224 11.28 8.49 14.23
N LYS A 225 12.06 8.17 15.26
CA LYS A 225 12.11 8.96 16.49
C LYS A 225 13.15 10.08 16.36
N GLU A 226 12.74 11.32 16.58
CA GLU A 226 13.63 12.49 16.64
C GLU A 226 13.51 13.11 18.04
N GLY A 227 14.48 12.79 18.92
CA GLY A 227 14.43 13.17 20.33
C GLY A 227 13.22 12.56 21.04
N GLN A 228 12.28 13.40 21.48
CA GLN A 228 11.03 12.98 22.12
C GLN A 228 9.88 12.76 21.13
N ASN A 229 9.99 13.31 19.93
CA ASN A 229 8.92 13.33 18.93
C ASN A 229 9.02 12.13 17.98
N ILE A 230 7.90 11.81 17.35
CA ILE A 230 7.83 10.82 16.29
C ILE A 230 7.57 11.56 14.98
N VAL A 231 8.39 11.31 13.97
CA VAL A 231 8.28 11.94 12.65
C VAL A 231 7.88 10.88 11.65
N ILE A 232 6.74 11.09 11.00
CA ILE A 232 6.28 10.30 9.85
C ILE A 232 6.89 10.93 8.61
N ASP A 233 7.67 10.16 7.85
CA ASP A 233 8.46 10.64 6.71
C ASP A 233 8.02 10.07 5.36
N ALA A 234 7.12 9.08 5.33
CA ALA A 234 6.44 8.66 4.11
C ALA A 234 5.01 8.19 4.42
N LEU A 235 4.08 8.46 3.49
CA LEU A 235 2.70 8.01 3.57
C LEU A 235 2.38 6.97 2.48
N PRO A 236 1.44 6.04 2.73
CA PRO A 236 0.94 5.13 1.70
C PRO A 236 0.44 5.88 0.46
N TYR A 237 0.46 5.19 -0.68
CA TYR A 237 0.03 5.74 -1.97
C TYR A 237 -1.39 6.35 -1.93
N GLN A 238 -1.57 7.56 -2.46
CA GLN A 238 -2.85 8.28 -2.43
C GLN A 238 -3.44 8.44 -1.01
N VAL A 239 -2.59 8.72 -0.03
CA VAL A 239 -2.98 9.15 1.31
C VAL A 239 -2.57 10.61 1.49
N SER A 240 -3.54 11.44 1.88
CA SER A 240 -3.33 12.87 2.13
C SER A 240 -2.74 13.07 3.54
N PRO A 241 -1.65 13.84 3.68
CA PRO A 241 -1.15 14.27 4.99
C PRO A 241 -2.21 14.96 5.84
N SER A 242 -2.96 15.91 5.28
CA SER A 242 -4.00 16.65 6.00
C SER A 242 -5.09 15.73 6.54
N LYS A 243 -5.51 14.73 5.76
CA LYS A 243 -6.52 13.74 6.18
C LYS A 243 -6.02 12.89 7.35
N VAL A 244 -4.77 12.45 7.30
CA VAL A 244 -4.17 11.69 8.41
C VAL A 244 -4.08 12.56 9.67
N ILE A 245 -3.64 13.81 9.54
CA ILE A 245 -3.60 14.76 10.65
C ILE A 245 -5.00 14.97 11.23
N GLU A 246 -6.03 15.11 10.39
CA GLU A 246 -7.42 15.24 10.83
C GLU A 246 -7.89 14.01 11.60
N GLN A 247 -7.60 12.79 11.12
CA GLN A 247 -7.93 11.54 11.80
C GLN A 247 -7.26 11.46 13.19
N ILE A 248 -5.98 11.79 13.29
CA ILE A 248 -5.24 11.79 14.56
C ILE A 248 -5.79 12.86 15.51
N ALA A 249 -6.00 14.09 15.01
CA ALA A 249 -6.54 15.20 15.80
C ALA A 249 -7.96 14.88 16.32
N ALA A 250 -8.79 14.18 15.55
CA ALA A 250 -10.10 13.73 15.99
C ALA A 250 -9.99 12.75 17.17
N GLN A 251 -9.04 11.81 17.12
CA GLN A 251 -8.78 10.88 18.24
C GLN A 251 -8.22 11.60 19.47
N MET A 252 -7.36 12.62 19.29
CA MET A 252 -6.88 13.47 20.39
C MET A 252 -8.02 14.25 21.05
N ARG A 253 -8.91 14.87 20.26
CA ARG A 253 -10.11 15.58 20.78
C ARG A 253 -11.07 14.66 21.52
N ALA A 254 -11.21 13.42 21.05
CA ALA A 254 -11.99 12.37 21.71
C ALA A 254 -11.31 11.81 22.98
N LYS A 255 -10.14 12.35 23.37
CA LYS A 255 -9.32 11.88 24.51
C LYS A 255 -8.86 10.42 24.39
N LYS A 256 -8.82 9.88 23.18
CA LYS A 256 -8.35 8.51 22.89
C LYS A 256 -6.84 8.40 22.69
N LEU A 257 -6.15 9.52 22.52
CA LEU A 257 -4.68 9.58 22.38
C LEU A 257 -4.05 10.44 23.48
N PRO A 258 -4.08 10.01 24.76
CA PRO A 258 -3.49 10.77 25.86
C PRO A 258 -1.95 10.85 25.79
N TRP A 259 -1.30 10.04 24.95
CA TRP A 259 0.15 10.07 24.75
C TRP A 259 0.65 11.24 23.91
N LEU A 260 -0.24 11.82 23.10
CA LEU A 260 0.07 12.97 22.26
C LEU A 260 -0.30 14.28 22.96
N GLU A 261 0.60 15.25 22.84
CA GLU A 261 0.37 16.64 23.21
C GLU A 261 -0.19 17.42 22.03
N ASP A 262 0.47 17.30 20.87
CA ASP A 262 0.22 18.09 19.68
C ASP A 262 0.62 17.31 18.41
N ILE A 263 0.14 17.76 17.25
CA ILE A 263 0.49 17.23 15.93
C ILE A 263 0.76 18.40 14.98
N ARG A 264 1.88 18.34 14.25
CA ARG A 264 2.30 19.41 13.34
C ARG A 264 2.64 18.88 11.96
N ASP A 265 2.29 19.65 10.95
CA ASP A 265 2.80 19.45 9.60
C ASP A 265 4.02 20.35 9.38
N GLU A 266 5.19 19.74 9.24
CA GLU A 266 6.46 20.40 8.92
C GLU A 266 6.91 20.06 7.49
N SER A 267 5.98 19.65 6.62
CA SER A 267 6.29 19.29 5.24
C SER A 267 6.74 20.53 4.44
N ASP A 268 7.80 20.37 3.67
CA ASP A 268 8.35 21.42 2.80
C ASP A 268 8.81 20.83 1.46
N HIS A 269 9.46 21.66 0.63
CA HIS A 269 9.95 21.23 -0.68
C HIS A 269 11.11 20.21 -0.61
N LEU A 270 11.85 20.14 0.49
CA LEU A 270 12.95 19.19 0.71
C LEU A 270 12.45 17.90 1.37
N ASN A 271 11.41 18.00 2.20
CA ASN A 271 10.77 16.94 2.95
C ASN A 271 9.28 16.96 2.60
N PRO A 272 8.87 16.37 1.46
CA PRO A 272 7.48 16.44 0.98
C PRO A 272 6.44 15.86 1.95
N VAL A 273 6.87 14.99 2.87
CA VAL A 273 6.07 14.44 3.95
C VAL A 273 6.90 14.53 5.23
N ARG A 274 6.46 15.36 6.17
CA ARG A 274 7.04 15.45 7.51
C ARG A 274 5.96 15.80 8.53
N VAL A 275 5.24 14.78 9.00
CA VAL A 275 4.22 14.95 10.05
C VAL A 275 4.87 14.62 11.40
N VAL A 276 4.90 15.60 12.30
CA VAL A 276 5.53 15.50 13.62
C VAL A 276 4.48 15.29 14.69
N LEU A 277 4.55 14.14 15.36
CA LEU A 277 3.75 13.80 16.53
C LEU A 277 4.52 14.19 17.79
N ILE A 278 4.00 15.14 18.54
CA ILE A 278 4.61 15.64 19.78
C ILE A 278 4.10 14.79 20.93
N THR A 279 4.98 14.01 21.54
CA THR A 279 4.63 13.14 22.66
C THR A 279 4.65 13.92 23.98
N ARG A 280 3.75 13.59 24.91
CA ARG A 280 3.70 14.25 26.23
C ARG A 280 4.90 13.96 27.11
N SER A 281 5.63 12.88 26.84
CA SER A 281 6.81 12.49 27.61
C SER A 281 7.72 11.56 26.82
N ASN A 282 9.01 11.57 27.14
CA ASN A 282 10.01 10.68 26.54
C ASN A 282 9.78 9.19 26.81
N ARG A 283 8.86 8.84 27.73
CA ARG A 283 8.52 7.47 28.13
C ARG A 283 7.45 6.84 27.23
N VAL A 284 6.84 7.59 26.32
CA VAL A 284 5.87 7.03 25.37
C VAL A 284 6.59 6.03 24.47
N ASP A 285 6.03 4.82 24.39
CA ASP A 285 6.48 3.80 23.46
C ASP A 285 6.02 4.17 22.05
N ALA A 286 6.98 4.46 21.18
CA ALA A 286 6.70 4.88 19.81
C ALA A 286 6.10 3.75 18.98
N GLU A 287 6.54 2.51 19.17
CA GLU A 287 6.03 1.35 18.44
C GLU A 287 4.57 1.08 18.84
N GLN A 288 4.26 1.18 20.13
CA GLN A 288 2.90 0.97 20.63
C GLN A 288 1.93 2.05 20.13
N LEU A 289 2.33 3.33 20.19
CA LEU A 289 1.55 4.45 19.66
C LEU A 289 1.33 4.31 18.16
N MET A 290 2.39 4.04 17.39
CA MET A 290 2.29 3.88 15.94
C MET A 290 1.45 2.65 15.58
N GLY A 291 1.57 1.54 16.31
CA GLY A 291 0.72 0.35 16.16
C GLY A 291 -0.77 0.67 16.26
N HIS A 292 -1.17 1.47 17.25
CA HIS A 292 -2.54 1.95 17.36
C HIS A 292 -2.93 2.85 16.17
N LEU A 293 -2.08 3.80 15.81
CA LEU A 293 -2.35 4.74 14.72
C LEU A 293 -2.46 4.04 13.36
N PHE A 294 -1.64 3.02 13.09
CA PHE A 294 -1.77 2.19 11.90
C PHE A 294 -3.12 1.47 11.85
N ALA A 295 -3.62 0.98 12.98
CA ALA A 295 -4.90 0.27 13.04
C ALA A 295 -6.13 1.19 12.87
N THR A 296 -5.99 2.49 13.17
CA THR A 296 -7.13 3.42 13.30
C THR A 296 -7.10 4.61 12.34
N THR A 297 -6.06 4.73 11.49
CA THR A 297 -5.89 5.83 10.53
C THR A 297 -5.41 5.32 9.16
N ASP A 298 -5.38 6.20 8.16
CA ASP A 298 -4.89 5.89 6.82
C ASP A 298 -3.35 5.75 6.75
N LEU A 299 -2.64 5.81 7.90
CA LEU A 299 -1.21 5.48 7.98
C LEU A 299 -0.92 4.03 7.59
N GLU A 300 -1.90 3.14 7.69
CA GLU A 300 -1.88 1.82 7.04
C GLU A 300 -3.11 1.68 6.14
N LYS A 301 -2.89 1.34 4.87
CA LYS A 301 -3.96 1.29 3.87
C LYS A 301 -3.84 0.03 3.03
N SER A 302 -5.00 -0.59 2.77
CA SER A 302 -5.11 -1.74 1.87
C SER A 302 -5.58 -1.28 0.48
N TYR A 303 -4.92 -1.80 -0.55
CA TYR A 303 -5.23 -1.57 -1.96
C TYR A 303 -5.73 -2.88 -2.55
N ARG A 304 -6.82 -2.81 -3.31
CA ARG A 304 -7.30 -3.95 -4.08
C ARG A 304 -6.40 -4.13 -5.31
N VAL A 305 -6.11 -5.38 -5.64
CA VAL A 305 -5.48 -5.77 -6.91
C VAL A 305 -6.46 -6.61 -7.70
N ASN A 306 -6.65 -6.25 -8.96
CA ASN A 306 -7.47 -6.98 -9.92
C ASN A 306 -6.93 -6.75 -11.35
N LEU A 307 -6.18 -7.72 -11.86
CA LEU A 307 -5.51 -7.68 -13.16
C LEU A 307 -6.48 -8.05 -14.30
N ASN A 308 -7.63 -7.39 -14.34
CA ASN A 308 -8.63 -7.54 -15.38
C ASN A 308 -8.33 -6.59 -16.54
N ILE A 309 -7.94 -7.13 -17.69
CA ILE A 309 -7.32 -6.39 -18.79
C ILE A 309 -7.89 -6.90 -20.13
N ILE A 310 -7.93 -6.04 -21.14
CA ILE A 310 -8.29 -6.45 -22.52
C ILE A 310 -7.07 -7.11 -23.16
N GLY A 311 -7.20 -8.40 -23.50
CA GLY A 311 -6.16 -9.17 -24.20
C GLY A 311 -6.02 -8.81 -25.68
N LEU A 312 -5.10 -9.48 -26.37
CA LEU A 312 -4.91 -9.32 -27.82
C LEU A 312 -6.11 -9.79 -28.66
N ASP A 313 -6.93 -10.66 -28.08
CA ASP A 313 -8.19 -11.15 -28.66
C ASP A 313 -9.35 -10.14 -28.50
N GLY A 314 -9.11 -8.99 -27.87
CA GLY A 314 -10.11 -7.95 -27.60
C GLY A 314 -11.08 -8.30 -26.47
N ARG A 315 -10.84 -9.37 -25.70
CA ARG A 315 -11.74 -9.80 -24.61
C ARG A 315 -11.20 -9.41 -23.23
N PRO A 316 -12.08 -8.96 -22.31
CA PRO A 316 -11.68 -8.69 -20.93
C PRO A 316 -11.49 -9.99 -20.15
N GLN A 317 -10.36 -10.13 -19.47
CA GLN A 317 -10.05 -11.30 -18.65
C GLN A 317 -9.14 -10.93 -17.48
N VAL A 318 -9.34 -11.58 -16.33
CA VAL A 318 -8.37 -11.57 -15.23
C VAL A 318 -7.18 -12.45 -15.64
N LYS A 319 -5.98 -11.87 -15.68
CA LYS A 319 -4.76 -12.55 -16.10
C LYS A 319 -3.77 -12.61 -14.95
N ASN A 320 -3.09 -13.76 -14.82
CA ASN A 320 -1.96 -13.89 -13.90
C ASN A 320 -0.70 -13.23 -14.51
N LEU A 321 0.38 -13.12 -13.74
CA LEU A 321 1.59 -12.42 -14.18
C LEU A 321 2.22 -13.06 -15.43
N ARG A 322 2.28 -14.40 -15.51
CA ARG A 322 2.85 -15.13 -16.65
C ARG A 322 2.07 -14.86 -17.93
N THR A 323 0.74 -15.02 -17.88
CA THR A 323 -0.15 -14.78 -19.03
C THR A 323 -0.05 -13.33 -19.50
N LEU A 324 -0.03 -12.37 -18.57
CA LEU A 324 0.08 -10.95 -18.89
C LEU A 324 1.41 -10.64 -19.61
N LEU A 325 2.55 -11.05 -19.06
CA LEU A 325 3.85 -10.82 -19.69
C LEU A 325 4.00 -11.59 -21.01
N GLY A 326 3.48 -12.82 -21.09
CA GLY A 326 3.49 -13.63 -22.30
C GLY A 326 2.74 -12.98 -23.46
N GLU A 327 1.50 -12.54 -23.22
CA GLU A 327 0.71 -11.83 -24.23
C GLU A 327 1.34 -10.47 -24.61
N TRP A 328 1.93 -9.76 -23.64
CA TRP A 328 2.66 -8.53 -23.96
C TRP A 328 3.89 -8.79 -24.83
N LEU A 329 4.64 -9.88 -24.60
CA LEU A 329 5.77 -10.27 -25.43
C LEU A 329 5.34 -10.71 -26.83
N GLU A 330 4.17 -11.34 -26.97
CA GLU A 330 3.58 -11.65 -28.28
C GLU A 330 3.26 -10.37 -29.04
N PHE A 331 2.62 -9.39 -28.38
CA PHE A 331 2.40 -8.06 -28.92
C PHE A 331 3.72 -7.42 -29.38
N ARG A 332 4.74 -7.37 -28.51
CA ARG A 332 6.03 -6.76 -28.84
C ARG A 332 6.71 -7.47 -30.01
N THR A 333 6.65 -8.81 -30.07
CA THR A 333 7.21 -9.60 -31.16
C THR A 333 6.54 -9.27 -32.49
N SER A 334 5.21 -9.13 -32.49
CA SER A 334 4.45 -8.69 -33.66
C SER A 334 4.82 -7.26 -34.08
N THR A 335 4.89 -6.32 -33.13
CA THR A 335 5.31 -4.93 -33.37
C THR A 335 6.71 -4.85 -34.01
N VAL A 336 7.68 -5.59 -33.47
CA VAL A 336 9.05 -5.62 -34.02
C VAL A 336 9.07 -6.25 -35.41
N THR A 337 8.33 -7.34 -35.62
CA THR A 337 8.23 -7.99 -36.93
C THR A 337 7.67 -7.02 -37.98
N ARG A 338 6.59 -6.30 -37.66
CA ARG A 338 6.01 -5.26 -38.52
C ARG A 338 7.03 -4.15 -38.82
N ARG A 339 7.76 -3.68 -37.81
CA ARG A 339 8.81 -2.65 -37.95
C ARG A 339 9.91 -3.10 -38.91
N LEU A 340 10.39 -4.34 -38.77
CA LEU A 340 11.44 -4.89 -39.61
C LEU A 340 10.96 -5.11 -41.05
N ASN A 341 9.74 -5.62 -41.24
CA ASN A 341 9.14 -5.77 -42.57
C ASN A 341 8.95 -4.41 -43.26
N HIS A 342 8.48 -3.39 -42.54
CA HIS A 342 8.33 -2.03 -43.08
C HIS A 342 9.67 -1.43 -43.51
N ARG A 343 10.74 -1.70 -42.76
CA ARG A 343 12.09 -1.27 -43.16
C ARG A 343 12.59 -2.09 -44.36
N LEU A 344 12.36 -3.40 -44.36
CA LEU A 344 12.75 -4.30 -45.44
C LEU A 344 12.10 -3.88 -46.76
N GLU A 345 10.79 -3.63 -46.78
CA GLU A 345 10.06 -3.17 -47.97
C GLU A 345 10.65 -1.87 -48.53
N LYS A 346 11.01 -0.91 -47.66
CA LYS A 346 11.68 0.34 -48.08
C LYS A 346 13.07 0.11 -48.65
N VAL A 347 13.84 -0.80 -48.05
CA VAL A 347 15.19 -1.16 -48.50
C VAL A 347 15.12 -1.86 -49.85
N GLU A 348 14.24 -2.86 -50.00
CA GLU A 348 14.03 -3.59 -51.25
C GLU A 348 13.54 -2.68 -52.37
N ARG A 349 12.57 -1.81 -52.09
CA ARG A 349 12.12 -0.79 -53.04
C ARG A 349 13.26 0.14 -53.47
N ARG A 350 14.12 0.56 -52.53
CA ARG A 350 15.27 1.42 -52.86
C ARG A 350 16.30 0.68 -53.70
N LEU A 351 16.64 -0.56 -53.36
CA LEU A 351 17.54 -1.42 -54.15
C LEU A 351 17.01 -1.62 -55.57
N HIS A 352 15.71 -1.91 -55.71
CA HIS A 352 15.04 -2.04 -57.01
C HIS A 352 15.22 -0.79 -57.89
N LEU A 353 15.06 0.42 -57.31
CA LEU A 353 15.30 1.67 -58.04
C LEU A 353 16.78 1.88 -58.41
N LEU A 354 17.71 1.54 -57.52
CA LEU A 354 19.16 1.67 -57.77
C LEU A 354 19.63 0.71 -58.87
N GLU A 355 19.08 -0.50 -58.93
CA GLU A 355 19.36 -1.48 -60.00
C GLU A 355 18.96 -0.92 -61.37
N GLY A 356 17.74 -0.38 -61.50
CA GLY A 356 17.29 0.26 -62.73
C GLY A 356 18.17 1.44 -63.14
N LEU A 357 18.57 2.26 -62.16
CA LEU A 357 19.44 3.40 -62.41
C LEU A 357 20.84 2.97 -62.88
N LEU A 358 21.41 1.89 -62.33
CA LEU A 358 22.69 1.33 -62.78
C LEU A 358 22.60 0.78 -64.21
N VAL A 359 21.49 0.13 -64.58
CA VAL A 359 21.23 -0.28 -65.97
C VAL A 359 21.21 0.93 -66.89
N ALA A 360 20.55 2.02 -66.48
CA ALA A 360 20.53 3.26 -67.25
C ALA A 360 21.92 3.91 -67.38
N PHE A 361 22.72 3.90 -66.32
CA PHE A 361 24.09 4.41 -66.32
C PHE A 361 25.02 3.65 -67.27
N LEU A 362 24.89 2.32 -67.33
CA LEU A 362 25.68 1.48 -68.23
C LEU A 362 25.32 1.70 -69.71
N ASN A 363 24.10 2.18 -69.99
CA ASN A 363 23.55 2.33 -71.35
C ASN A 363 23.11 3.79 -71.63
N LEU A 364 23.83 4.77 -71.08
CA LEU A 364 23.36 6.16 -71.00
C LEU A 364 23.03 6.77 -72.37
N ASP A 365 23.85 6.54 -73.38
CA ASP A 365 23.64 7.06 -74.73
C ASP A 365 22.36 6.50 -75.36
N GLU A 366 22.05 5.22 -75.11
CA GLU A 366 20.85 4.55 -75.63
C GLU A 366 19.59 5.01 -74.88
N VAL A 367 19.67 5.19 -73.56
CA VAL A 367 18.59 5.80 -72.77
C VAL A 367 18.28 7.22 -73.25
N ILE A 368 19.31 8.05 -73.48
CA ILE A 368 19.14 9.41 -74.02
C ILE A 368 18.55 9.38 -75.43
N HIS A 369 18.97 8.42 -76.26
CA HIS A 369 18.41 8.26 -77.60
C HIS A 369 16.90 7.99 -77.53
N ILE A 370 16.50 6.96 -76.79
CA ILE A 370 15.09 6.58 -76.59
C ILE A 370 14.26 7.77 -76.09
N ILE A 371 14.75 8.50 -75.07
CA ILE A 371 14.06 9.68 -74.52
C ILE A 371 13.89 10.80 -75.55
N ARG A 372 14.80 10.92 -76.52
CA ARG A 372 14.75 11.98 -77.54
C ARG A 372 14.00 11.60 -78.81
N THR A 373 13.86 10.31 -79.12
CA THR A 373 13.32 9.83 -80.41
C THR A 373 11.97 9.16 -80.31
N GLU A 374 11.63 8.54 -79.18
CA GLU A 374 10.35 7.85 -79.00
C GLU A 374 9.28 8.82 -78.48
N ASP A 375 8.05 8.71 -79.00
CA ASP A 375 6.90 9.49 -78.52
C ASP A 375 6.45 9.03 -77.10
N GLU A 376 6.67 7.75 -76.78
CA GLU A 376 6.40 7.17 -75.46
C GLU A 376 7.67 6.53 -74.85
N PRO A 377 8.65 7.33 -74.36
CA PRO A 377 9.93 6.83 -73.86
C PRO A 377 9.81 5.79 -72.75
N ARG A 378 8.80 5.92 -71.88
CA ARG A 378 8.55 5.01 -70.76
C ARG A 378 8.36 3.57 -71.22
N ALA A 379 7.47 3.35 -72.20
CA ALA A 379 7.17 2.01 -72.71
C ALA A 379 8.38 1.41 -73.44
N ALA A 380 9.12 2.25 -74.19
CA ALA A 380 10.33 1.84 -74.89
C ALA A 380 11.45 1.43 -73.93
N LEU A 381 11.69 2.18 -72.85
CA LEU A 381 12.68 1.85 -71.83
C LEU A 381 12.37 0.52 -71.12
N ILE A 382 11.10 0.32 -70.75
CA ILE A 382 10.63 -0.94 -70.13
C ILE A 382 10.91 -2.12 -71.04
N ALA A 383 10.50 -2.04 -72.32
CA ALA A 383 10.67 -3.15 -73.25
C ALA A 383 12.14 -3.42 -73.60
N ARG A 384 12.97 -2.37 -73.69
CA ARG A 384 14.36 -2.48 -74.13
C ARG A 384 15.30 -3.01 -73.04
N PHE A 385 15.09 -2.59 -71.79
CA PHE A 385 15.98 -2.88 -70.67
C PHE A 385 15.34 -3.80 -69.62
N GLU A 386 14.16 -4.35 -69.91
CA GLU A 386 13.37 -5.22 -69.01
C GLU A 386 13.12 -4.57 -67.63
N LEU A 387 12.94 -3.25 -67.63
CA LEU A 387 12.72 -2.46 -66.41
C LEU A 387 11.28 -2.56 -65.93
N SER A 388 11.06 -2.45 -64.63
CA SER A 388 9.71 -2.25 -64.12
C SER A 388 9.20 -0.84 -64.46
N GLU A 389 7.89 -0.67 -64.40
CA GLU A 389 7.24 0.64 -64.45
C GLU A 389 7.88 1.67 -63.49
N GLU A 390 8.06 1.28 -62.23
CA GLU A 390 8.64 2.17 -61.21
C GLU A 390 10.10 2.58 -61.50
N GLN A 391 10.93 1.65 -62.00
CA GLN A 391 12.30 1.94 -62.42
C GLN A 391 12.34 2.91 -63.61
N ALA A 392 11.50 2.68 -64.62
CA ALA A 392 11.43 3.53 -65.80
C ALA A 392 11.00 4.97 -65.43
N ASP A 393 9.97 5.11 -64.59
CA ASP A 393 9.53 6.41 -64.08
C ASP A 393 10.65 7.10 -63.29
N TYR A 394 11.36 6.37 -62.43
CA TYR A 394 12.48 6.89 -61.66
C TYR A 394 13.67 7.35 -62.53
N ILE A 395 13.98 6.62 -63.59
CA ILE A 395 15.02 7.01 -64.57
C ILE A 395 14.61 8.30 -65.30
N LEU A 396 13.37 8.41 -65.73
CA LEU A 396 12.86 9.61 -66.42
C LEU A 396 12.87 10.85 -65.50
N ASP A 397 12.61 10.68 -64.21
CA ASP A 397 12.66 11.74 -63.20
C ASP A 397 14.10 12.10 -62.74
N THR A 398 15.11 11.36 -63.22
CA THR A 398 16.50 11.58 -62.84
C THR A 398 17.04 12.88 -63.45
N ARG A 399 17.70 13.70 -62.63
CA ARG A 399 18.25 14.99 -63.09
C ARG A 399 19.59 14.76 -63.79
N LEU A 400 19.88 15.53 -64.84
CA LEU A 400 21.16 15.46 -65.59
C LEU A 400 22.42 15.48 -64.70
N LYS A 401 22.42 16.25 -63.60
CA LYS A 401 23.55 16.30 -62.65
C LYS A 401 23.85 14.96 -61.98
N GLN A 402 22.84 14.09 -61.87
CA GLN A 402 22.94 12.78 -61.24
C GLN A 402 23.55 11.73 -62.16
N LEU A 403 23.89 12.07 -63.42
CA LEU A 403 24.51 11.19 -64.41
C LEU A 403 26.04 11.28 -64.41
N ALA A 404 26.64 12.03 -63.48
CA ALA A 404 28.09 12.15 -63.37
C ALA A 404 28.71 10.86 -62.80
N ARG A 405 29.95 10.52 -63.20
CA ARG A 405 30.67 9.31 -62.74
C ARG A 405 30.82 9.22 -61.21
N LEU A 406 30.94 10.35 -60.51
CA LEU A 406 30.97 10.40 -59.05
C LEU A 406 29.65 9.91 -58.41
N GLU A 407 28.53 10.07 -59.10
CA GLU A 407 27.23 9.60 -58.64
C GLU A 407 27.11 8.09 -58.81
N GLU A 408 27.63 7.50 -59.89
CA GLU A 408 27.68 6.04 -60.06
C GLU A 408 28.38 5.34 -58.88
N MET A 409 29.52 5.87 -58.43
CA MET A 409 30.23 5.32 -57.27
C MET A 409 29.39 5.44 -55.98
N LYS A 410 28.63 6.52 -55.81
CA LYS A 410 27.74 6.70 -54.65
C LYS A 410 26.56 5.73 -54.70
N ILE A 411 26.00 5.50 -55.88
CA ILE A 411 24.90 4.56 -56.10
C ILE A 411 25.33 3.13 -55.75
N ARG A 412 26.51 2.70 -56.21
CA ARG A 412 27.07 1.39 -55.85
C ARG A 412 27.33 1.27 -54.35
N GLY A 413 27.91 2.30 -53.74
CA GLY A 413 28.11 2.33 -52.29
C GLY A 413 26.79 2.26 -51.50
N GLU A 414 25.77 3.00 -51.93
CA GLU A 414 24.43 2.94 -51.34
C GLU A 414 23.80 1.54 -51.51
N GLN A 415 23.98 0.91 -52.67
CA GLN A 415 23.51 -0.44 -52.94
C GLN A 415 24.18 -1.46 -52.03
N ASP A 416 25.51 -1.44 -51.89
CA ASP A 416 26.26 -2.35 -51.02
C ASP A 416 25.82 -2.23 -49.54
N GLU A 417 25.59 -1.00 -49.06
CA GLU A 417 25.10 -0.73 -47.70
C GLU A 417 23.68 -1.27 -47.48
N LEU A 418 22.79 -1.07 -48.46
CA LEU A 418 21.40 -1.51 -48.42
C LEU A 418 21.26 -3.03 -48.58
N ASP A 419 22.09 -3.67 -49.40
CA ASP A 419 22.16 -5.13 -49.52
C ASP A 419 22.58 -5.75 -48.19
N ALA A 420 23.62 -5.21 -47.54
CA ALA A 420 24.04 -5.65 -46.22
C ALA A 420 22.94 -5.41 -45.16
N GLU A 421 22.16 -4.33 -45.27
CA GLU A 421 21.00 -4.10 -44.41
C GLU A 421 19.88 -5.10 -44.67
N ARG A 422 19.47 -5.32 -45.93
CA ARG A 422 18.47 -6.30 -46.34
C ARG A 422 18.80 -7.67 -45.78
N ASP A 423 20.03 -8.13 -45.98
CA ASP A 423 20.47 -9.45 -45.54
C ASP A 423 20.40 -9.60 -44.02
N ARG A 424 20.73 -8.54 -43.26
CA ARG A 424 20.56 -8.52 -41.79
C ARG A 424 19.09 -8.58 -41.39
N LEU A 425 18.22 -7.82 -42.06
CA LEU A 425 16.78 -7.79 -41.79
C LEU A 425 16.14 -9.15 -42.08
N VAL A 426 16.37 -9.70 -43.28
CA VAL A 426 15.89 -11.03 -43.70
C VAL A 426 16.40 -12.11 -42.75
N ALA A 427 17.69 -12.09 -42.41
CA ALA A 427 18.24 -13.08 -41.50
C ALA A 427 17.64 -12.99 -40.09
N THR A 428 17.28 -11.79 -39.63
CA THR A 428 16.63 -11.58 -38.33
C THR A 428 15.18 -12.06 -38.35
N LEU A 429 14.43 -11.71 -39.40
CA LEU A 429 13.04 -12.13 -39.61
C LEU A 429 12.91 -13.66 -39.76
N ALA A 430 13.88 -14.30 -40.43
CA ALA A 430 13.89 -15.75 -40.63
C ALA A 430 14.24 -16.56 -39.37
N SER A 431 14.81 -15.93 -38.34
CA SER A 431 15.30 -16.62 -37.14
C SER A 431 14.62 -16.12 -35.87
N LYS A 432 13.77 -16.96 -35.28
CA LYS A 432 13.15 -16.70 -33.96
C LYS A 432 14.18 -16.36 -32.89
N ALA A 433 15.36 -17.00 -32.92
CA ALA A 433 16.44 -16.73 -31.98
C ALA A 433 17.05 -15.33 -32.15
N LYS A 434 17.26 -14.88 -33.39
CA LYS A 434 17.78 -13.52 -33.66
C LYS A 434 16.74 -12.45 -33.31
N LEU A 435 15.47 -12.68 -33.63
CA LEU A 435 14.37 -11.78 -33.27
C LEU A 435 14.24 -11.66 -31.73
N LYS A 436 14.27 -12.79 -31.02
CA LYS A 436 14.29 -12.83 -29.55
C LYS A 436 15.47 -12.05 -28.98
N LYS A 437 16.68 -12.23 -29.55
CA LYS A 437 17.87 -11.49 -29.13
C LYS A 437 17.69 -9.98 -29.33
N LEU A 438 17.19 -9.55 -30.49
CA LEU A 438 16.93 -8.14 -30.77
C LEU A 438 15.96 -7.53 -29.74
N ILE A 439 14.85 -8.21 -29.44
CA ILE A 439 13.88 -7.75 -28.43
C ILE A 439 14.54 -7.64 -27.05
N LYS A 440 15.36 -8.62 -26.65
CA LYS A 440 16.10 -8.61 -25.38
C LYS A 440 17.10 -7.45 -25.31
N ASP A 441 17.83 -7.20 -26.39
CA ASP A 441 18.80 -6.10 -26.46
C ASP A 441 18.09 -4.74 -26.36
N GLU A 442 16.94 -4.57 -27.02
CA GLU A 442 16.11 -3.35 -26.93
C GLU A 442 15.53 -3.14 -25.53
N LEU A 443 14.95 -4.17 -24.92
CA LEU A 443 14.45 -4.12 -23.56
C LEU A 443 15.54 -3.72 -22.56
N THR A 444 16.74 -4.29 -22.72
CA THR A 444 17.90 -3.97 -21.87
C THR A 444 18.35 -2.53 -22.06
N ALA A 445 18.36 -2.03 -23.31
CA ALA A 445 18.68 -0.64 -23.62
C ALA A 445 17.65 0.34 -23.01
N ASP A 446 16.37 0.01 -23.10
CA ASP A 446 15.30 0.83 -22.52
C ASP A 446 15.33 0.83 -20.99
N ALA A 447 15.61 -0.33 -20.36
CA ALA A 447 15.83 -0.41 -18.91
C ALA A 447 17.03 0.43 -18.46
N LYS A 448 18.14 0.40 -19.21
CA LYS A 448 19.30 1.24 -18.92
C LYS A 448 19.00 2.73 -19.06
N LYS A 449 18.15 3.11 -20.03
CA LYS A 449 17.82 4.51 -20.32
C LYS A 449 16.79 5.10 -19.34
N PHE A 450 15.79 4.32 -18.95
CA PHE A 450 14.62 4.82 -18.22
C PHE A 450 14.39 4.16 -16.85
N GLY A 451 15.10 3.09 -16.53
CA GLY A 451 14.97 2.38 -15.27
C GLY A 451 15.48 3.20 -14.08
N ASP A 452 14.87 2.97 -12.91
CA ASP A 452 15.25 3.55 -11.64
C ASP A 452 15.22 2.51 -10.51
N ALA A 453 15.71 2.92 -9.33
CA ALA A 453 15.63 2.09 -8.14
C ALA A 453 14.18 1.98 -7.64
N ARG A 454 13.84 0.84 -7.03
CA ARG A 454 12.57 0.64 -6.33
C ARG A 454 12.37 1.73 -5.27
N ARG A 455 11.17 2.30 -5.22
CA ARG A 455 10.81 3.36 -4.26
C ARG A 455 10.17 2.78 -3.01
N SER A 456 9.19 1.89 -3.18
CA SER A 456 8.46 1.28 -2.08
C SER A 456 9.13 -0.03 -1.63
N PRO A 457 9.76 -0.06 -0.43
CA PRO A 457 10.41 -1.26 0.09
C PRO A 457 9.38 -2.31 0.53
N LEU A 458 9.75 -3.58 0.41
CA LEU A 458 8.94 -4.71 0.89
C LEU A 458 9.45 -5.15 2.26
N ILE A 459 8.70 -4.89 3.31
CA ILE A 459 9.11 -5.16 4.70
C ILE A 459 7.95 -5.82 5.42
N ALA A 460 8.08 -7.10 5.75
CA ALA A 460 7.07 -7.81 6.53
C ALA A 460 6.96 -7.19 7.93
N ARG A 461 5.75 -6.81 8.33
CA ARG A 461 5.45 -6.26 9.65
C ARG A 461 4.31 -7.03 10.30
N GLU A 462 4.26 -7.03 11.62
CA GLU A 462 3.12 -7.56 12.36
C GLU A 462 1.85 -6.73 12.08
N ALA A 463 0.69 -7.38 12.16
CA ALA A 463 -0.59 -6.72 11.98
C ALA A 463 -0.77 -5.61 13.04
N ALA A 464 -1.17 -4.42 12.60
CA ALA A 464 -1.48 -3.33 13.51
C ALA A 464 -2.64 -3.71 14.44
N GLN A 465 -2.52 -3.36 15.72
CA GLN A 465 -3.55 -3.63 16.73
C GLN A 465 -3.99 -2.32 17.37
N ALA A 466 -5.30 -2.11 17.43
CA ALA A 466 -5.87 -1.00 18.18
C ALA A 466 -5.81 -1.32 19.68
N LEU A 467 -5.09 -0.48 20.43
CA LEU A 467 -5.04 -0.55 21.89
C LEU A 467 -6.41 -0.30 22.54
N ASP A 468 -6.65 -0.94 23.68
CA ASP A 468 -7.79 -0.64 24.56
C ASP A 468 -7.58 0.72 25.26
N GLU A 469 -8.66 1.44 25.57
CA GLU A 469 -8.63 2.74 26.25
C GLU A 469 -7.88 2.67 27.59
N ALA A 470 -7.89 1.50 28.26
CA ALA A 470 -7.17 1.27 29.50
C ALA A 470 -5.63 1.18 29.32
N GLU A 471 -5.15 0.71 28.18
CA GLU A 471 -3.72 0.60 27.86
C GLU A 471 -3.12 1.95 27.48
N LEU A 472 -3.96 2.87 27.01
CA LEU A 472 -3.59 4.24 26.66
C LEU A 472 -3.31 5.11 27.90
N VAL A 473 -3.72 4.71 29.11
CA VAL A 473 -3.53 5.50 30.33
C VAL A 473 -2.18 5.17 31.01
N ALA A 474 -1.42 6.20 31.38
CA ALA A 474 -0.17 6.01 32.12
C ALA A 474 -0.41 5.26 33.45
N SER A 475 0.34 4.18 33.67
CA SER A 475 0.28 3.37 34.88
C SER A 475 0.97 4.09 36.06
N GLU A 476 0.18 4.66 36.95
CA GLU A 476 0.63 5.37 38.15
C GLU A 476 0.44 4.52 39.41
N PRO A 477 1.35 4.58 40.40
CA PRO A 477 1.15 3.91 41.69
C PRO A 477 -0.04 4.53 42.43
N MET A 478 -0.94 3.68 42.93
CA MET A 478 -2.16 4.09 43.63
C MET A 478 -2.33 3.28 44.93
N THR A 479 -2.90 3.92 45.95
CA THR A 479 -3.37 3.27 47.18
C THR A 479 -4.89 3.40 47.26
N VAL A 480 -5.59 2.28 47.26
CA VAL A 480 -7.05 2.23 47.34
C VAL A 480 -7.46 2.00 48.79
N VAL A 481 -8.36 2.84 49.31
CA VAL A 481 -8.75 2.89 50.72
C VAL A 481 -10.25 2.66 50.86
N LEU A 482 -10.61 1.63 51.62
CA LEU A 482 -11.98 1.26 51.97
C LEU A 482 -12.26 1.60 53.44
N SER A 483 -13.38 2.27 53.71
CA SER A 483 -13.84 2.59 55.06
C SER A 483 -14.78 1.52 55.64
N ALA A 484 -14.97 1.55 56.96
CA ALA A 484 -15.85 0.62 57.68
C ALA A 484 -17.33 0.74 57.27
N LYS A 485 -17.77 1.94 56.84
CA LYS A 485 -19.10 2.17 56.27
C LYS A 485 -19.17 1.96 54.76
N GLY A 486 -18.15 1.37 54.13
CA GLY A 486 -18.16 1.01 52.71
C GLY A 486 -17.92 2.18 51.74
N TRP A 487 -17.21 3.23 52.19
CA TRP A 487 -16.78 4.32 51.32
C TRP A 487 -15.42 4.01 50.70
N ILE A 488 -15.26 4.30 49.41
CA ILE A 488 -14.07 4.01 48.63
C ILE A 488 -13.44 5.29 48.09
N ARG A 489 -12.10 5.36 48.12
CA ARG A 489 -11.29 6.40 47.47
C ARG A 489 -9.94 5.86 47.03
N ALA A 490 -9.31 6.51 46.07
CA ALA A 490 -7.98 6.19 45.58
C ALA A 490 -7.03 7.38 45.75
N ALA A 491 -5.91 7.16 46.43
CA ALA A 491 -4.83 8.11 46.62
C ALA A 491 -3.67 7.81 45.67
N LYS A 492 -2.98 8.84 45.19
CA LYS A 492 -1.79 8.68 44.35
C LYS A 492 -0.57 8.38 45.24
N GLY A 493 0.23 7.39 44.85
CA GLY A 493 1.41 6.92 45.57
C GLY A 493 1.16 5.73 46.48
N HIS A 494 2.22 4.99 46.81
CA HIS A 494 2.20 3.85 47.75
C HIS A 494 2.58 4.25 49.19
N ASP A 495 3.13 5.45 49.38
CA ASP A 495 3.55 6.01 50.67
C ASP A 495 2.40 6.71 51.43
N VAL A 496 1.18 6.37 51.07
CA VAL A 496 -0.04 6.97 51.61
C VAL A 496 -0.35 6.35 52.98
N ASP A 497 -0.38 7.16 54.02
CA ASP A 497 -0.90 6.75 55.34
C ASP A 497 -2.43 6.73 55.31
N ALA A 498 -3.00 5.55 55.07
CA ALA A 498 -4.44 5.36 55.06
C ALA A 498 -5.07 5.54 56.46
N ALA A 499 -4.36 5.17 57.53
CA ALA A 499 -4.91 5.23 58.89
C ALA A 499 -5.03 6.68 59.41
N GLY A 500 -4.09 7.55 59.02
CA GLY A 500 -4.10 8.98 59.37
C GLY A 500 -5.05 9.86 58.56
N MET A 501 -5.82 9.31 57.61
CA MET A 501 -6.74 10.11 56.79
C MET A 501 -7.99 10.56 57.54
N SER A 502 -8.63 11.64 57.06
CA SER A 502 -9.96 12.03 57.54
C SER A 502 -11.04 11.07 57.01
N TYR A 503 -11.98 10.70 57.89
CA TYR A 503 -13.16 9.88 57.60
C TYR A 503 -14.44 10.65 57.98
N ARG A 504 -15.59 10.14 57.53
CA ARG A 504 -16.89 10.68 57.98
C ARG A 504 -17.13 10.39 59.46
N ASP A 505 -18.01 11.16 60.09
CA ASP A 505 -18.35 10.96 61.50
C ASP A 505 -18.80 9.52 61.79
N GLY A 506 -18.14 8.91 62.78
CA GLY A 506 -18.33 7.52 63.18
C GLY A 506 -17.90 6.49 62.12
N ASP A 507 -17.07 6.86 61.14
CA ASP A 507 -16.44 5.96 60.17
C ASP A 507 -14.94 5.87 60.42
N SER A 508 -14.29 4.83 59.92
CA SER A 508 -12.86 4.57 60.12
C SER A 508 -12.28 3.74 58.98
N LEU A 509 -10.96 3.60 58.95
CA LEU A 509 -10.29 2.70 58.01
C LEU A 509 -10.76 1.26 58.25
N LEU A 510 -11.19 0.58 57.17
CA LEU A 510 -11.40 -0.86 57.18
C LEU A 510 -10.20 -1.58 56.61
N ALA A 511 -9.78 -1.22 55.40
CA ALA A 511 -8.64 -1.83 54.72
C ALA A 511 -8.11 -0.91 53.61
N ALA A 512 -6.84 -1.11 53.26
CA ALA A 512 -6.20 -0.42 52.14
C ALA A 512 -5.28 -1.37 51.38
N VAL A 513 -5.21 -1.21 50.05
CA VAL A 513 -4.33 -2.00 49.18
C VAL A 513 -3.57 -1.11 48.22
N ARG A 514 -2.35 -1.52 47.89
CA ARG A 514 -1.50 -0.88 46.88
C ARG A 514 -1.75 -1.53 45.53
N GLY A 515 -1.80 -0.73 44.48
CA GLY A 515 -1.95 -1.18 43.11
C GLY A 515 -1.52 -0.09 42.13
N ARG A 516 -2.00 -0.17 40.89
CA ARG A 516 -1.73 0.80 39.82
C ARG A 516 -3.02 1.34 39.22
N SER A 517 -2.98 2.55 38.64
CA SER A 517 -4.14 3.20 38.01
C SER A 517 -4.80 2.35 36.91
N THR A 518 -4.00 1.56 36.19
CA THR A 518 -4.42 0.66 35.11
C THR A 518 -4.98 -0.69 35.60
N GLN A 519 -4.74 -1.05 36.87
CA GLN A 519 -5.21 -2.31 37.45
C GLN A 519 -6.68 -2.22 37.89
N GLN A 520 -7.34 -3.38 37.96
CA GLN A 520 -8.62 -3.51 38.65
C GLN A 520 -8.39 -3.57 40.17
N VAL A 521 -9.41 -3.18 40.92
CA VAL A 521 -9.53 -3.49 42.34
C VAL A 521 -10.79 -4.32 42.54
N ALA A 522 -10.65 -5.41 43.29
CA ALA A 522 -11.74 -6.28 43.68
C ALA A 522 -12.17 -5.97 45.12
N PHE A 523 -13.46 -6.10 45.40
CA PHE A 523 -14.09 -5.91 46.70
C PHE A 523 -14.88 -7.16 47.06
N LEU A 524 -14.79 -7.61 48.31
CA LEU A 524 -15.56 -8.73 48.83
C LEU A 524 -16.61 -8.22 49.82
N ASP A 525 -17.84 -8.69 49.66
CA ASP A 525 -18.92 -8.42 50.64
C ASP A 525 -18.97 -9.47 51.75
N SER A 526 -19.79 -9.19 52.77
CA SER A 526 -19.99 -10.05 53.95
C SER A 526 -20.61 -11.41 53.63
N GLU A 527 -21.19 -11.58 52.43
CA GLU A 527 -21.79 -12.83 51.95
C GLU A 527 -20.82 -13.63 51.06
N GLY A 528 -19.59 -13.15 50.87
CA GLY A 528 -18.55 -13.82 50.08
C GLY A 528 -18.68 -13.60 48.57
N ARG A 529 -19.35 -12.53 48.13
CA ARG A 529 -19.41 -12.13 46.71
C ARG A 529 -18.30 -11.15 46.38
N SER A 530 -17.75 -11.26 45.18
CA SER A 530 -16.71 -10.36 44.64
C SER A 530 -17.26 -9.39 43.61
N TYR A 531 -16.78 -8.16 43.65
CA TYR A 531 -17.09 -7.03 42.77
C TYR A 531 -15.79 -6.42 42.28
N SER A 532 -15.73 -5.83 41.09
CA SER A 532 -14.51 -5.15 40.64
C SER A 532 -14.76 -3.91 39.83
N THR A 533 -13.84 -2.95 39.91
CA THR A 533 -13.83 -1.76 39.06
C THR A 533 -12.40 -1.32 38.78
N ALA A 534 -12.20 -0.58 37.69
CA ALA A 534 -10.89 -0.06 37.34
C ALA A 534 -10.47 1.04 38.33
N THR A 535 -9.23 0.98 38.81
CA THR A 535 -8.73 1.87 39.87
C THR A 535 -8.83 3.34 39.49
N HIS A 536 -8.53 3.71 38.24
CA HIS A 536 -8.61 5.08 37.76
C HIS A 536 -10.03 5.68 37.79
N THR A 537 -11.07 4.85 37.87
CA THR A 537 -12.45 5.35 37.93
C THR A 537 -12.88 5.75 39.34
N LEU A 538 -12.10 5.39 40.38
CA LEU A 538 -12.42 5.69 41.77
C LEU A 538 -12.21 7.17 42.11
N PRO A 539 -12.98 7.73 43.07
CA PRO A 539 -12.83 9.12 43.48
C PRO A 539 -11.48 9.35 44.15
N SER A 540 -10.90 10.54 43.92
CA SER A 540 -9.61 10.91 44.51
C SER A 540 -9.67 11.01 46.04
N ALA A 541 -8.53 10.82 46.70
CA ALA A 541 -8.41 10.94 48.15
C ALA A 541 -8.49 12.38 48.72
N ARG A 542 -8.78 13.40 47.91
CA ARG A 542 -9.00 14.79 48.40
C ARG A 542 -10.28 14.94 49.23
N GLY A 543 -11.24 14.03 49.06
CA GLY A 543 -12.49 13.98 49.83
C GLY A 543 -12.66 12.67 50.58
N ASN A 544 -13.85 12.46 51.14
CA ASN A 544 -14.21 11.24 51.87
C ASN A 544 -14.56 10.05 50.94
N GLY A 545 -14.40 10.20 49.62
CA GLY A 545 -14.73 9.18 48.63
C GLY A 545 -16.22 9.12 48.30
N GLU A 546 -16.68 7.95 47.89
CA GLU A 546 -18.10 7.67 47.62
C GLU A 546 -18.50 6.27 48.12
N PRO A 547 -19.78 5.98 48.37
CA PRO A 547 -20.20 4.67 48.85
C PRO A 547 -20.15 3.63 47.71
N LEU A 548 -19.62 2.43 47.99
CA LEU A 548 -19.57 1.34 47.00
C LEU A 548 -20.95 0.88 46.52
N THR A 549 -22.00 1.08 47.32
CA THR A 549 -23.41 0.83 46.94
C THR A 549 -23.89 1.76 45.83
N GLY A 550 -23.20 2.88 45.56
CA GLY A 550 -23.45 3.71 44.38
C GLY A 550 -22.97 3.06 43.07
N ARG A 551 -22.00 2.13 43.15
CA ARG A 551 -21.41 1.44 41.99
C ARG A 551 -21.97 0.03 41.78
N PHE A 552 -22.24 -0.66 42.88
CA PHE A 552 -22.63 -2.07 42.89
C PHE A 552 -23.96 -2.28 43.60
N SER A 553 -24.60 -3.41 43.31
CA SER A 553 -25.90 -3.81 43.86
C SER A 553 -25.72 -5.04 44.77
N PRO A 554 -25.19 -4.87 46.00
CA PRO A 554 -25.04 -5.97 46.94
C PRO A 554 -26.39 -6.48 47.45
N ALA A 555 -26.41 -7.69 48.01
CA ALA A 555 -27.62 -8.24 48.63
C ALA A 555 -28.09 -7.35 49.80
N PRO A 556 -29.40 -7.28 50.09
CA PRO A 556 -29.90 -6.51 51.23
C PRO A 556 -29.21 -6.92 52.54
N GLY A 557 -28.62 -5.94 53.23
CA GLY A 557 -27.89 -6.16 54.49
C GLY A 557 -26.41 -6.55 54.33
N ALA A 558 -25.94 -6.83 53.11
CA ALA A 558 -24.53 -7.11 52.87
C ALA A 558 -23.67 -5.83 52.97
N SER A 559 -22.49 -5.97 53.55
CA SER A 559 -21.50 -4.90 53.68
C SER A 559 -20.19 -5.26 52.98
N PHE A 560 -19.48 -4.28 52.44
CA PHE A 560 -18.15 -4.52 51.84
C PHE A 560 -17.11 -4.63 52.95
N VAL A 561 -16.45 -5.79 53.03
CA VAL A 561 -15.61 -6.16 54.19
C VAL A 561 -14.13 -6.32 53.86
N ALA A 562 -13.78 -6.46 52.58
CA ALA A 562 -12.39 -6.63 52.15
C ALA A 562 -12.16 -6.15 50.71
N LEU A 563 -10.90 -5.95 50.34
CA LEU A 563 -10.48 -5.57 48.99
C LEU A 563 -9.14 -6.17 48.57
N ALA A 564 -8.88 -6.30 47.28
CA ALA A 564 -7.60 -6.73 46.72
C ALA A 564 -7.32 -6.01 45.40
N SER A 565 -6.05 -5.78 45.06
CA SER A 565 -5.63 -5.25 43.76
C SER A 565 -4.27 -5.82 43.42
N ALA A 566 -4.11 -6.34 42.19
CA ALA A 566 -2.86 -6.86 41.65
C ALA A 566 -3.01 -7.07 40.13
N ASP A 567 -1.98 -7.62 39.49
CA ASP A 567 -2.08 -8.17 38.13
C ASP A 567 -2.92 -9.45 38.12
N ASN A 568 -3.50 -9.80 36.96
CA ASN A 568 -4.49 -10.87 36.85
C ASN A 568 -3.97 -12.25 37.29
N ASP A 569 -2.69 -12.51 37.06
CA ASP A 569 -1.99 -13.76 37.39
C ASP A 569 -1.52 -13.84 38.85
N ALA A 570 -1.55 -12.72 39.59
CA ALA A 570 -1.18 -12.68 40.99
C ALA A 570 -2.13 -13.56 41.83
N ARG A 571 -1.58 -14.24 42.82
CA ARG A 571 -2.32 -15.19 43.66
C ARG A 571 -2.61 -14.61 45.04
N PHE A 572 -3.79 -14.97 45.54
CA PHE A 572 -4.27 -14.61 46.87
C PHE A 572 -4.78 -15.84 47.61
N VAL A 573 -4.61 -15.84 48.93
CA VAL A 573 -5.35 -16.75 49.82
C VAL A 573 -6.65 -16.08 50.22
N LEU A 574 -7.78 -16.70 49.86
CA LEU A 574 -9.09 -16.34 50.38
C LEU A 574 -9.44 -17.26 51.54
N ALA A 575 -9.91 -16.68 52.64
CA ALA A 575 -10.26 -17.44 53.83
C ALA A 575 -11.47 -16.87 54.54
N SER A 576 -12.08 -17.72 55.37
CA SER A 576 -13.16 -17.39 56.27
C SER A 576 -12.72 -17.50 57.73
N SER A 577 -13.40 -16.78 58.60
CA SER A 577 -13.16 -16.77 60.04
C SER A 577 -13.39 -18.13 60.72
N HIS A 578 -13.96 -19.12 60.03
CA HIS A 578 -14.15 -20.49 60.52
C HIS A 578 -13.01 -21.45 60.11
N GLY A 579 -11.90 -20.93 59.59
CA GLY A 579 -10.71 -21.73 59.28
C GLY A 579 -10.81 -22.52 57.99
N TYR A 580 -11.57 -22.04 57.00
CA TYR A 580 -11.55 -22.58 55.63
C TYR A 580 -10.99 -21.55 54.65
N GLY A 581 -10.19 -21.99 53.68
CA GLY A 581 -9.63 -21.13 52.65
C GLY A 581 -9.04 -21.89 51.46
N PHE A 582 -8.67 -21.15 50.41
CA PHE A 582 -8.07 -21.68 49.18
C PHE A 582 -7.22 -20.60 48.49
N VAL A 583 -6.34 -21.02 47.59
CA VAL A 583 -5.56 -20.12 46.73
C VAL A 583 -6.37 -19.79 45.49
N THR A 584 -6.33 -18.55 45.02
CA THR A 584 -6.99 -18.17 43.76
C THR A 584 -6.21 -17.06 43.06
N ARG A 585 -6.43 -16.92 41.76
CA ARG A 585 -5.85 -15.82 40.96
C ARG A 585 -6.68 -14.56 41.09
N PHE A 586 -6.05 -13.40 40.95
CA PHE A 586 -6.75 -12.12 40.99
C PHE A 586 -7.80 -12.00 39.89
N GLU A 587 -7.56 -12.58 38.70
CA GLU A 587 -8.55 -12.65 37.62
C GLU A 587 -9.88 -13.26 38.08
N ASN A 588 -9.81 -14.28 38.95
CA ASN A 588 -10.98 -14.92 39.54
C ASN A 588 -11.72 -14.04 40.56
N LEU A 589 -11.18 -12.90 40.99
CA LEU A 589 -11.91 -11.91 41.78
C LEU A 589 -12.66 -10.89 40.92
N THR A 590 -12.28 -10.73 39.65
CA THR A 590 -12.83 -9.70 38.77
C THR A 590 -14.13 -10.13 38.06
N GLY A 591 -15.04 -9.21 37.80
CA GLY A 591 -16.29 -9.48 37.10
C GLY A 591 -17.01 -8.21 36.66
N ARG A 592 -17.85 -8.34 35.61
CA ARG A 592 -18.61 -7.21 35.03
C ARG A 592 -19.99 -6.99 35.66
N GLN A 593 -20.47 -7.93 36.47
CA GLN A 593 -21.83 -7.90 37.02
C GLN A 593 -21.93 -6.92 38.20
N LYS A 594 -22.86 -5.96 38.13
CA LYS A 594 -23.13 -5.04 39.25
C LYS A 594 -23.57 -5.75 40.52
N ALA A 595 -24.23 -6.90 40.41
CA ALA A 595 -24.62 -7.75 41.54
C ALA A 595 -23.46 -8.56 42.14
N GLY A 596 -22.25 -8.44 41.59
CA GLY A 596 -21.08 -9.24 41.99
C GLY A 596 -21.22 -10.70 41.59
N LYS A 597 -20.19 -11.50 41.88
CA LYS A 597 -20.16 -12.95 41.64
C LYS A 597 -19.86 -13.70 42.93
N VAL A 598 -20.44 -14.88 43.11
CA VAL A 598 -20.13 -15.74 44.26
C VAL A 598 -18.67 -16.18 44.19
N MET A 599 -17.90 -15.89 45.24
CA MET A 599 -16.47 -16.19 45.31
C MET A 599 -16.15 -17.13 46.48
N LEU A 600 -16.61 -16.79 47.67
CA LEU A 600 -16.35 -17.54 48.91
C LEU A 600 -17.67 -18.06 49.49
N ASN A 601 -17.80 -19.38 49.62
CA ASN A 601 -18.98 -19.98 50.23
C ASN A 601 -18.81 -20.02 51.76
N LEU A 602 -19.54 -19.16 52.46
CA LEU A 602 -19.47 -19.05 53.92
C LEU A 602 -20.37 -20.08 54.61
N SER A 603 -19.89 -20.60 55.74
CA SER A 603 -20.75 -21.35 56.67
C SER A 603 -21.53 -20.36 57.54
N ALA A 604 -22.70 -20.74 58.07
CA ALA A 604 -23.51 -19.86 58.91
C ALA A 604 -22.69 -19.23 60.05
N GLY A 605 -22.68 -17.90 60.14
CA GLY A 605 -21.91 -17.12 61.13
C GLY A 605 -20.44 -16.84 60.77
N ALA A 606 -19.91 -17.44 59.70
CA ALA A 606 -18.54 -17.16 59.24
C ALA A 606 -18.44 -15.77 58.62
N ARG A 607 -17.26 -15.15 58.73
CA ARG A 607 -16.94 -13.86 58.12
C ARG A 607 -15.85 -14.02 57.08
N VAL A 608 -15.86 -13.19 56.05
CA VAL A 608 -14.77 -13.09 55.07
C VAL A 608 -13.55 -12.44 55.73
N LEU A 609 -12.36 -12.97 55.46
CA LEU A 609 -11.08 -12.35 55.86
C LEU A 609 -10.49 -11.55 54.70
N GLN A 610 -9.65 -10.56 55.03
CA GLN A 610 -8.91 -9.78 54.04
C GLN A 610 -8.03 -10.72 53.19
N PRO A 611 -8.12 -10.69 51.85
CA PRO A 611 -7.28 -11.49 50.97
C PRO A 611 -5.79 -11.29 51.27
N ALA A 612 -5.06 -12.37 51.48
CA ALA A 612 -3.61 -12.32 51.69
C ALA A 612 -2.89 -12.52 50.36
N HIS A 613 -2.09 -11.53 49.95
CA HIS A 613 -1.27 -11.62 48.73
C HIS A 613 -0.17 -12.65 48.90
N THR A 614 0.13 -13.40 47.84
CA THR A 614 1.20 -14.40 47.81
C THR A 614 2.31 -13.91 46.87
N ALA A 615 3.55 -13.92 47.34
CA ALA A 615 4.70 -13.45 46.57
C ALA A 615 5.29 -14.59 45.72
N ASP A 616 5.53 -15.74 46.32
CA ASP A 616 5.96 -16.96 45.63
C ASP A 616 5.27 -18.20 46.23
N PRO A 617 4.29 -18.80 45.52
CA PRO A 617 3.59 -19.99 45.96
C PRO A 617 4.46 -21.18 46.35
N LYS A 618 5.70 -21.27 45.84
CA LYS A 618 6.62 -22.38 46.13
C LYS A 618 7.31 -22.24 47.47
N THR A 619 7.56 -21.02 47.92
CA THR A 619 8.33 -20.75 49.15
C THR A 619 7.47 -20.18 50.28
N ASP A 620 6.34 -19.57 49.95
CA ASP A 620 5.47 -18.95 50.92
C ASP A 620 4.83 -19.98 51.86
N ARG A 621 4.64 -19.57 53.12
CA ARG A 621 3.93 -20.34 54.14
C ARG A 621 2.71 -19.56 54.59
N ILE A 622 1.60 -20.26 54.80
CA ILE A 622 0.41 -19.68 55.42
C ILE A 622 0.58 -19.80 56.93
N VAL A 623 0.31 -18.71 57.66
CA VAL A 623 0.20 -18.71 59.12
C VAL A 623 -1.24 -18.36 59.48
N THR A 624 -1.95 -19.31 60.07
CA THR A 624 -3.32 -19.13 60.55
C THR A 624 -3.30 -19.03 62.07
N VAL A 625 -3.89 -17.98 62.64
CA VAL A 625 -3.98 -17.76 64.08
C VAL A 625 -5.45 -17.68 64.46
N THR A 626 -5.87 -18.27 65.57
CA THR A 626 -7.24 -18.12 66.10
C THR A 626 -7.28 -17.15 67.28
N SER A 627 -8.46 -16.61 67.56
CA SER A 627 -8.73 -15.76 68.73
C SER A 627 -8.52 -16.48 70.07
N ALA A 628 -8.42 -17.81 70.08
CA ALA A 628 -8.05 -18.60 71.25
C ALA A 628 -6.53 -18.76 71.41
N GLY A 629 -5.72 -18.22 70.49
CA GLY A 629 -4.26 -18.30 70.51
C GLY A 629 -3.67 -19.54 69.85
N HIS A 630 -4.45 -20.33 69.12
CA HIS A 630 -3.91 -21.44 68.34
C HIS A 630 -3.25 -20.92 67.06
N LEU A 631 -2.11 -21.51 66.68
CA LEU A 631 -1.36 -21.13 65.49
C LEU A 631 -1.01 -22.38 64.68
N LEU A 632 -1.26 -22.34 63.38
CA LEU A 632 -0.79 -23.34 62.42
C LEU A 632 -0.03 -22.66 61.29
N ALA A 633 1.16 -23.20 60.97
CA ALA A 633 1.96 -22.74 59.84
C ALA A 633 2.30 -23.92 58.90
N PHE A 634 1.98 -23.81 57.61
CA PHE A 634 2.21 -24.85 56.61
C PHE A 634 2.56 -24.25 55.24
N ALA A 635 3.07 -25.06 54.32
CA ALA A 635 3.46 -24.57 52.99
C ALA A 635 2.22 -24.18 52.19
N LEU A 636 2.27 -23.04 51.48
CA LEU A 636 1.15 -22.57 50.65
C LEU A 636 0.78 -23.59 49.56
N ALA A 637 1.76 -24.35 49.07
CA ALA A 637 1.58 -25.42 48.09
C ALA A 637 0.64 -26.55 48.54
N ASP A 638 0.44 -26.73 49.86
CA ASP A 638 -0.49 -27.74 50.39
C ASP A 638 -1.96 -27.27 50.36
N LEU A 639 -2.21 -25.98 50.07
CA LEU A 639 -3.54 -25.42 49.92
C LEU A 639 -3.99 -25.46 48.44
N PRO A 640 -5.19 -25.96 48.11
CA PRO A 640 -5.61 -26.08 46.72
C PRO A 640 -5.85 -24.71 46.07
N GLU A 641 -5.50 -24.61 44.79
CA GLU A 641 -5.90 -23.49 43.92
C GLU A 641 -7.31 -23.77 43.38
N LEU A 642 -8.27 -22.89 43.68
CA LEU A 642 -9.66 -23.01 43.24
C LEU A 642 -10.15 -21.69 42.63
N ASP A 643 -11.10 -21.78 41.69
CA ASP A 643 -11.73 -20.59 41.10
C ASP A 643 -12.74 -19.91 42.03
N LYS A 644 -13.43 -20.70 42.87
CA LYS A 644 -14.38 -20.26 43.90
C LYS A 644 -14.75 -21.43 44.80
N GLY A 645 -15.33 -21.14 45.97
CA GLY A 645 -15.94 -22.17 46.81
C GLY A 645 -15.68 -21.95 48.29
N LYS A 646 -15.78 -23.00 49.09
CA LYS A 646 -15.51 -22.94 50.53
C LYS A 646 -14.03 -23.08 50.86
N GLY A 647 -13.28 -23.78 50.01
CA GLY A 647 -11.88 -24.14 50.26
C GLY A 647 -11.69 -25.27 51.27
N ASN A 648 -10.42 -25.56 51.54
CA ASN A 648 -10.00 -26.58 52.50
C ASN A 648 -9.84 -25.99 53.90
N LYS A 649 -9.84 -26.86 54.91
CA LYS A 649 -9.62 -26.47 56.29
C LYS A 649 -8.16 -26.03 56.47
N ILE A 650 -7.93 -24.76 56.81
CA ILE A 650 -6.61 -24.17 57.08
C ILE A 650 -6.26 -24.16 58.57
N ILE A 651 -7.26 -24.32 59.44
CA ILE A 651 -7.09 -24.60 60.87
C ILE A 651 -8.41 -25.20 61.40
N GLU A 652 -8.33 -26.15 62.33
CA GLU A 652 -9.53 -26.76 62.90
C GLU A 652 -10.10 -25.95 64.05
N ILE A 653 -11.32 -25.45 63.86
CA ILE A 653 -12.15 -24.90 64.93
C ILE A 653 -13.32 -25.88 65.17
N PRO A 654 -13.42 -26.51 66.35
CA PRO A 654 -14.52 -27.41 66.68
C PRO A 654 -15.88 -26.74 66.51
N LYS A 655 -16.88 -27.47 65.97
CA LYS A 655 -18.23 -26.91 65.69
C LYS A 655 -18.85 -26.18 66.88
N ALA A 656 -18.67 -26.72 68.10
CA ALA A 656 -19.18 -26.13 69.33
C ALA A 656 -18.54 -24.77 69.68
N LYS A 657 -17.35 -24.48 69.14
CA LYS A 657 -16.61 -23.23 69.38
C LYS A 657 -16.78 -22.18 68.30
N LEU A 658 -17.45 -22.48 67.18
CA LEU A 658 -17.60 -21.53 66.06
C LEU A 658 -18.29 -20.20 66.44
N GLY A 659 -19.05 -20.17 67.54
CA GLY A 659 -19.64 -18.92 68.07
C GLY A 659 -18.68 -18.07 68.92
N THR A 660 -17.53 -18.60 69.34
CA THR A 660 -16.62 -17.95 70.31
C THR A 660 -15.16 -17.90 69.85
N GLU A 661 -14.76 -18.80 68.94
CA GLU A 661 -13.42 -18.87 68.35
C GLU A 661 -13.49 -18.58 66.85
N ARG A 662 -12.57 -17.75 66.37
CA ARG A 662 -12.45 -17.38 64.96
C ARG A 662 -10.98 -17.24 64.56
N VAL A 663 -10.70 -17.43 63.27
CA VAL A 663 -9.43 -17.01 62.63
C VAL A 663 -9.35 -15.49 62.61
#